data_AF-A0A6P0HSA8-F1
#
_entry.id   AF-A0A6P0HSA8-F1
#
_cell.length_a   1.000
_cell.length_b   1.000
_cell.length_c   1.000
_cell.angle_alpha   90.00
_cell.angle_beta   90.00
_cell.angle_gamma   90.00
#
_symmetry.space_group_name_H-M   'P 1'
#
loop_
_entity.id
_entity.type
_entity.pdbx_description
1 polymer ?
#
loop_
_entity_poly.entity_id
_entity_poly.type
_entity_poly.pdbx_seq_one_letter_code
_entity_poly.pdbx_strand_id
1 'polypeptide(L)'
;MNRKALVVGINHYPLLKDSSAQPRNLIKPAADAEAIAQLLETYGNFQVQRFPGANIEGSWQVDPHPKIKNCEINALKEAISKLFNPLDNVPETALLFFVGNSLLDEQGGVQEGFLATSDTNPEKGKWGISLHWLSQLLQKSPVKQQIIWLDCYHQEKKIDFLQTTLSNIESTYNDRCYIFVSQETEVYTTQINSEHGFLTNCLLEALEPENYSNFCVTNYNLIDYINRQLNLYNLHPVFNNSGNEIILTGEKEATENPDLTAGVCPYKGLAAFEFNDKDSKYFYGRKTLTNVLLEKVRSRDFLAVVGASGIGKSSVVKAGLLYQLKLGQRLSGSNTWPILIIRPGEHPLKNLAAAFVDYQLQTLLTPTTEETTTPEEELLQLYTTNSQQHQQKKRPPKSPIPDPPPPPAPEIRGTRRRSPEKRKSGATLPPKIKNSHNENLEQEIKKAEVERIIYSPIEIEELIDRGAGGFRQVLQNTQAPRIVMVVDQFEEVFTLCLDKIERQQFFECLMGAIDKNYQDNSHASTFLLIITMGAEFLGKCFEQEYSGLARQIQSHLVTVTPITRLELQQAIAEPAKQVGIEIQPELVEQMIVDTESHGNLPLLQYTLTELWRQRRTDQFTLNQYINLGGVKGCLEKQAYATYHSLNARERQVAKQIFLKLVQINEDTVVSCKRVLKTDLITPQQSLAVVSKVLKKLAKARLIITTKFTNYQNTNQTVTVVELAHNTIIHHWSQLNFWVESNREAIKQKPGMEADAQRWLKKDKSDKYLLNGRKLSLAENLL
;
A
#
# COMPACT_ATOMS: atom_id res chain seq x y z
N MET A 1 6.12 6.06 -30.82
CA MET A 1 5.01 6.90 -30.28
C MET A 1 5.25 8.35 -30.70
N ASN A 2 4.23 9.22 -30.67
CA ASN A 2 4.38 10.65 -31.02
C ASN A 2 4.86 11.45 -29.79
N ARG A 3 6.17 11.52 -29.57
CA ARG A 3 6.80 12.13 -28.40
C ARG A 3 7.49 13.44 -28.78
N LYS A 4 7.14 14.55 -28.12
CA LYS A 4 7.70 15.89 -28.38
C LYS A 4 8.22 16.51 -27.08
N ALA A 5 9.33 17.23 -27.14
CA ALA A 5 9.86 17.97 -26.01
C ALA A 5 10.16 19.43 -26.39
N LEU A 6 10.05 20.34 -25.43
CA LEU A 6 10.59 21.69 -25.47
C LEU A 6 11.61 21.80 -24.34
N VAL A 7 12.85 22.11 -24.70
CA VAL A 7 13.98 22.17 -23.78
C VAL A 7 14.51 23.60 -23.78
N VAL A 8 14.46 24.24 -22.61
CA VAL A 8 14.63 25.68 -22.43
C VAL A 8 15.80 25.96 -21.48
N GLY A 9 16.84 26.63 -21.97
CA GLY A 9 18.00 27.03 -21.18
C GLY A 9 18.33 28.50 -21.37
N ILE A 10 18.14 29.32 -20.34
CA ILE A 10 18.27 30.78 -20.46
C ILE A 10 19.43 31.29 -19.58
N ASN A 11 20.53 31.68 -20.25
CA ASN A 11 21.72 32.25 -19.62
C ASN A 11 21.61 33.78 -19.42
N HIS A 12 21.09 34.51 -20.40
CA HIS A 12 21.22 35.97 -20.45
C HIS A 12 19.94 36.72 -20.01
N TYR A 13 20.07 37.62 -19.02
CA TYR A 13 18.98 38.45 -18.47
C TYR A 13 19.40 39.93 -18.36
N PRO A 14 19.73 40.61 -19.48
CA PRO A 14 20.30 41.97 -19.48
C PRO A 14 19.42 43.07 -18.85
N LEU A 15 18.13 42.79 -18.64
CA LEU A 15 17.17 43.74 -18.06
C LEU A 15 16.76 43.40 -16.60
N LEU A 16 17.20 42.25 -16.07
CA LEU A 16 16.93 41.80 -14.71
C LEU A 16 18.18 42.03 -13.85
N LYS A 17 18.10 42.95 -12.88
CA LYS A 17 19.25 43.38 -12.09
C LYS A 17 19.30 42.76 -10.70
N ASP A 18 20.50 42.52 -10.19
CA ASP A 18 20.76 42.22 -8.79
C ASP A 18 20.82 43.49 -7.91
N SER A 19 21.10 43.32 -6.62
CA SER A 19 21.28 44.40 -5.65
C SER A 19 22.52 45.27 -5.86
N SER A 20 23.45 44.85 -6.73
CA SER A 20 24.61 45.63 -7.21
C SER A 20 24.34 46.34 -8.55
N ALA A 21 23.10 46.26 -9.04
CA ALA A 21 22.63 46.74 -10.34
C ALA A 21 23.23 46.04 -11.58
N GLN A 22 23.88 44.88 -11.40
CA GLN A 22 24.42 44.05 -12.48
C GLN A 22 23.36 43.08 -13.05
N PRO A 23 23.47 42.64 -14.33
CA PRO A 23 22.57 41.65 -14.91
C PRO A 23 22.66 40.29 -14.22
N ARG A 24 21.52 39.67 -13.90
CA ARG A 24 21.43 38.31 -13.30
C ARG A 24 21.70 37.18 -14.31
N ASN A 25 22.81 37.27 -15.03
CA ASN A 25 23.20 36.25 -16.00
C ASN A 25 23.60 34.94 -15.29
N LEU A 26 23.20 33.82 -15.88
CA LEU A 26 23.56 32.47 -15.50
C LEU A 26 24.50 31.87 -16.55
N ILE A 27 25.27 30.83 -16.17
CA ILE A 27 26.34 30.26 -17.01
C ILE A 27 25.95 28.88 -17.55
N LYS A 28 25.42 28.01 -16.66
CA LYS A 28 25.09 26.62 -16.97
C LYS A 28 23.79 26.35 -17.76
N PRO A 29 22.68 27.12 -17.62
CA PRO A 29 21.37 26.73 -18.17
C PRO A 29 21.34 26.29 -19.63
N ALA A 30 22.07 26.94 -20.54
CA ALA A 30 22.12 26.52 -21.94
C ALA A 30 22.81 25.16 -22.15
N ALA A 31 23.89 24.87 -21.40
CA ALA A 31 24.59 23.58 -21.46
C ALA A 31 23.77 22.47 -20.79
N ASP A 32 23.14 22.76 -19.66
CA ASP A 32 22.23 21.85 -18.95
C ASP A 32 21.02 21.46 -19.82
N ALA A 33 20.43 22.45 -20.51
CA ALA A 33 19.38 22.22 -21.48
C ALA A 33 19.86 21.38 -22.68
N GLU A 34 21.05 21.66 -23.23
CA GLU A 34 21.58 20.89 -24.36
C GLU A 34 21.87 19.42 -23.98
N ALA A 35 22.44 19.15 -22.79
CA ALA A 35 22.68 17.79 -22.31
C ALA A 35 21.38 16.98 -22.14
N ILE A 36 20.34 17.58 -21.56
CA ILE A 36 19.02 16.95 -21.43
C ILE A 36 18.36 16.77 -22.81
N ALA A 37 18.55 17.69 -23.76
CA ALA A 37 18.05 17.53 -25.13
C ALA A 37 18.68 16.29 -25.81
N GLN A 38 20.01 16.15 -25.73
CA GLN A 38 20.74 15.02 -26.32
C GLN A 38 20.36 13.68 -25.68
N LEU A 39 20.16 13.63 -24.37
CA LEU A 39 19.70 12.43 -23.66
C LEU A 39 18.30 12.01 -24.13
N LEU A 40 17.36 12.97 -24.24
CA LEU A 40 15.98 12.72 -24.67
C LEU A 40 15.87 12.32 -26.16
N GLU A 41 16.79 12.78 -27.00
CA GLU A 41 16.94 12.32 -28.38
C GLU A 41 17.52 10.90 -28.45
N THR A 42 18.57 10.62 -27.65
CA THR A 42 19.31 9.34 -27.68
C THR A 42 18.52 8.17 -27.09
N TYR A 43 18.01 8.33 -25.86
CA TYR A 43 17.33 7.26 -25.13
C TYR A 43 15.82 7.47 -24.98
N GLY A 44 15.32 8.69 -25.21
CA GLY A 44 13.92 9.06 -24.98
C GLY A 44 13.03 8.97 -26.22
N ASN A 45 13.58 8.79 -27.43
CA ASN A 45 12.82 8.84 -28.69
C ASN A 45 11.93 10.10 -28.82
N PHE A 46 12.37 11.24 -28.26
CA PHE A 46 11.66 12.53 -28.35
C PHE A 46 12.10 13.34 -29.57
N GLN A 47 11.16 14.03 -30.21
CA GLN A 47 11.44 15.17 -31.08
C GLN A 47 11.67 16.41 -30.22
N VAL A 48 12.92 16.85 -30.05
CA VAL A 48 13.27 17.94 -29.13
C VAL A 48 13.38 19.30 -29.83
N GLN A 49 12.52 20.24 -29.44
CA GLN A 49 12.68 21.66 -29.76
C GLN A 49 13.57 22.33 -28.69
N ARG A 50 14.69 22.91 -29.12
CA ARG A 50 15.62 23.69 -28.29
C ARG A 50 15.22 25.18 -28.28
N PHE A 51 15.25 25.83 -27.11
CA PHE A 51 14.93 27.25 -26.96
C PHE A 51 15.84 27.98 -25.94
N PRO A 52 16.37 29.16 -26.25
CA PRO A 52 16.51 29.72 -27.61
C PRO A 52 17.39 28.79 -28.46
N GLY A 53 17.08 28.62 -29.74
CA GLY A 53 17.82 27.72 -30.62
C GLY A 53 18.70 28.48 -31.63
N ALA A 54 19.91 28.00 -31.86
CA ALA A 54 20.84 28.53 -32.86
C ALA A 54 21.67 27.42 -33.52
N ASN A 55 22.22 27.69 -34.71
CA ASN A 55 23.28 26.84 -35.27
C ASN A 55 24.63 27.23 -34.64
N ILE A 56 25.23 26.29 -33.91
CA ILE A 56 26.51 26.43 -33.21
C ILE A 56 27.42 25.32 -33.72
N GLU A 57 28.55 25.70 -34.29
CA GLU A 57 29.58 24.79 -34.84
C GLU A 57 29.06 23.75 -35.87
N GLY A 58 27.90 24.02 -36.49
CA GLY A 58 27.28 23.19 -37.52
C GLY A 58 26.03 22.45 -37.06
N SER A 59 25.82 22.26 -35.75
CA SER A 59 24.64 21.60 -35.18
C SER A 59 23.64 22.61 -34.60
N TRP A 60 22.38 22.22 -34.47
CA TRP A 60 21.33 23.09 -33.90
C TRP A 60 21.22 22.85 -32.39
N GLN A 61 21.74 23.78 -31.60
CA GLN A 61 21.90 23.68 -30.15
C GLN A 61 21.10 24.76 -29.41
N VAL A 62 21.00 24.63 -28.08
CA VAL A 62 20.53 25.73 -27.21
C VAL A 62 21.54 26.88 -27.24
N ASP A 63 21.08 28.11 -27.48
CA ASP A 63 21.91 29.31 -27.63
C ASP A 63 22.30 29.90 -26.25
N PRO A 64 23.59 29.89 -25.86
CA PRO A 64 24.04 30.50 -24.60
C PRO A 64 24.14 32.03 -24.64
N HIS A 65 24.15 32.65 -25.83
CA HIS A 65 24.32 34.09 -26.04
C HIS A 65 23.21 34.72 -26.91
N PRO A 66 21.93 34.47 -26.59
CA PRO A 66 20.81 34.86 -27.44
C PRO A 66 20.64 36.38 -27.48
N LYS A 67 20.37 36.91 -28.68
CA LYS A 67 19.82 38.28 -28.81
C LYS A 67 18.46 38.29 -28.14
N ILE A 68 18.15 39.31 -27.31
CA ILE A 68 16.92 39.38 -26.49
C ILE A 68 15.66 38.98 -27.27
N LYS A 69 15.51 39.49 -28.51
CA LYS A 69 14.40 39.19 -29.44
C LYS A 69 14.18 37.69 -29.78
N ASN A 70 15.17 36.83 -29.55
CA ASN A 70 15.10 35.38 -29.75
C ASN A 70 14.61 34.64 -28.48
N CYS A 71 14.57 35.34 -27.33
CA CYS A 71 14.28 34.82 -26.00
C CYS A 71 13.31 35.76 -25.26
N GLU A 72 12.25 36.19 -25.96
CA GLU A 72 11.17 37.01 -25.37
C GLU A 72 10.03 36.14 -24.83
N ILE A 73 9.33 36.67 -23.83
CA ILE A 73 8.11 36.08 -23.23
C ILE A 73 7.13 35.55 -24.29
N ASN A 74 6.88 36.30 -25.36
CA ASN A 74 5.90 35.90 -26.40
C ASN A 74 6.35 34.67 -27.19
N ALA A 75 7.64 34.60 -27.55
CA ALA A 75 8.19 33.48 -28.31
C ALA A 75 8.20 32.18 -27.49
N LEU A 76 8.57 32.26 -26.21
CA LEU A 76 8.51 31.11 -25.30
C LEU A 76 7.05 30.68 -25.04
N LYS A 77 6.13 31.64 -24.85
CA LYS A 77 4.71 31.38 -24.66
C LYS A 77 4.08 30.68 -25.86
N GLU A 78 4.47 31.07 -27.08
CA GLU A 78 4.04 30.41 -28.32
C GLU A 78 4.59 28.99 -28.43
N ALA A 79 5.87 28.77 -28.10
CA ALA A 79 6.49 27.43 -28.12
C ALA A 79 5.82 26.47 -27.12
N ILE A 80 5.60 26.90 -25.88
CA ILE A 80 4.88 26.12 -24.85
C ILE A 80 3.44 25.83 -25.30
N SER A 81 2.76 26.80 -25.91
CA SER A 81 1.40 26.63 -26.44
C SER A 81 1.34 25.61 -27.58
N LYS A 82 2.32 25.65 -28.50
CA LYS A 82 2.47 24.68 -29.61
C LYS A 82 2.78 23.26 -29.12
N LEU A 83 3.47 23.11 -27.99
CA LEU A 83 3.75 21.81 -27.40
C LEU A 83 2.51 21.19 -26.73
N PHE A 84 1.82 21.94 -25.86
CA PHE A 84 0.73 21.39 -25.03
C PHE A 84 -0.67 21.57 -25.60
N ASN A 85 -0.92 22.54 -26.48
CA ASN A 85 -2.22 22.76 -27.08
C ASN A 85 -2.12 23.08 -28.60
N PRO A 86 -1.51 22.19 -29.41
CA PRO A 86 -1.47 22.35 -30.86
C PRO A 86 -2.87 22.17 -31.48
N LEU A 87 -3.11 22.85 -32.60
CA LEU A 87 -4.35 22.74 -33.38
C LEU A 87 -4.48 21.37 -34.07
N ASP A 88 -3.35 20.84 -34.54
CA ASP A 88 -3.23 19.56 -35.25
C ASP A 88 -2.02 18.76 -34.72
N ASN A 89 -2.02 17.43 -34.92
CA ASN A 89 -0.90 16.56 -34.54
C ASN A 89 -0.49 16.68 -33.05
N VAL A 90 -1.49 16.52 -32.17
CA VAL A 90 -1.33 16.41 -30.71
C VAL A 90 -0.35 15.27 -30.39
N PRO A 91 0.73 15.51 -29.62
CA PRO A 91 1.63 14.44 -29.18
C PRO A 91 0.93 13.54 -28.15
N GLU A 92 1.37 12.28 -28.08
CA GLU A 92 0.98 11.39 -26.99
C GLU A 92 1.70 11.77 -25.69
N THR A 93 2.98 12.13 -25.81
CA THR A 93 3.85 12.56 -24.71
C THR A 93 4.44 13.93 -25.03
N ALA A 94 4.18 14.92 -24.18
CA ALA A 94 4.81 16.24 -24.22
C ALA A 94 5.70 16.47 -22.99
N LEU A 95 6.93 16.93 -23.20
CA LEU A 95 7.88 17.27 -22.14
C LEU A 95 8.29 18.74 -22.21
N LEU A 96 8.26 19.45 -21.09
CA LEU A 96 8.93 20.75 -20.93
C LEU A 96 10.05 20.61 -19.91
N PHE A 97 11.29 20.85 -20.32
CA PHE A 97 12.39 21.13 -19.40
C PHE A 97 12.69 22.63 -19.46
N PHE A 98 12.77 23.28 -18.30
CA PHE A 98 13.19 24.68 -18.16
C PHE A 98 14.26 24.77 -17.09
N VAL A 99 15.38 25.38 -17.44
CA VAL A 99 16.43 25.77 -16.50
C VAL A 99 16.75 27.26 -16.66
N GLY A 100 16.74 28.00 -15.54
CA GLY A 100 16.86 29.46 -15.56
C GLY A 100 16.46 30.15 -14.25
N ASN A 101 16.32 31.48 -14.30
CA ASN A 101 15.85 32.28 -13.18
C ASN A 101 14.31 32.16 -13.01
N SER A 102 13.85 32.07 -11.76
CA SER A 102 12.46 32.26 -11.38
C SER A 102 12.28 33.56 -10.59
N LEU A 103 11.07 34.13 -10.63
CA LEU A 103 10.69 35.34 -9.91
C LEU A 103 9.37 35.14 -9.17
N LEU A 104 9.19 35.93 -8.11
CA LEU A 104 7.96 36.04 -7.33
C LEU A 104 7.54 37.51 -7.30
N ASP A 105 6.29 37.80 -7.65
CA ASP A 105 5.63 39.06 -7.32
C ASP A 105 4.80 38.85 -6.04
N GLU A 106 4.90 39.76 -5.06
CA GLU A 106 4.09 39.74 -3.82
C GLU A 106 3.16 40.98 -3.72
N GLN A 107 3.01 41.75 -4.81
CA GLN A 107 2.21 42.97 -4.83
C GLN A 107 0.72 42.73 -4.49
N GLY A 108 0.16 43.63 -3.69
CA GLY A 108 -1.25 43.58 -3.28
C GLY A 108 -1.60 42.45 -2.31
N GLY A 109 -0.63 41.70 -1.80
CA GLY A 109 -0.87 40.55 -0.92
C GLY A 109 -1.28 39.26 -1.65
N VAL A 110 -1.16 39.24 -2.98
CA VAL A 110 -1.22 38.02 -3.79
C VAL A 110 0.21 37.66 -4.18
N GLN A 111 0.56 36.37 -4.07
CA GLN A 111 1.80 35.85 -4.63
C GLN A 111 1.54 35.36 -6.07
N GLU A 112 2.39 35.72 -7.02
CA GLU A 112 2.43 35.09 -8.34
C GLU A 112 3.88 34.77 -8.76
N GLY A 113 4.11 33.54 -9.22
CA GLY A 113 5.42 33.03 -9.62
C GLY A 113 5.59 32.98 -11.14
N PHE A 114 6.78 33.35 -11.61
CA PHE A 114 7.10 33.49 -13.03
C PHE A 114 8.43 32.80 -13.40
N LEU A 115 8.49 32.22 -14.60
CA LEU A 115 9.73 31.78 -15.24
C LEU A 115 10.28 32.93 -16.10
N ALA A 116 11.50 33.40 -15.81
CA ALA A 116 12.05 34.59 -16.45
C ALA A 116 12.56 34.32 -17.87
N THR A 117 12.28 35.26 -18.78
CA THR A 117 12.86 35.34 -20.14
C THR A 117 13.91 36.45 -20.24
N SER A 118 14.68 36.51 -21.33
CA SER A 118 15.75 37.53 -21.48
C SER A 118 15.23 38.97 -21.55
N ASP A 119 13.94 39.18 -21.81
CA ASP A 119 13.28 40.49 -21.81
C ASP A 119 12.62 40.87 -20.46
N THR A 120 12.82 40.06 -19.42
CA THR A 120 12.26 40.26 -18.06
C THR A 120 12.78 41.54 -17.42
N ASN A 121 11.86 42.39 -16.96
CA ASN A 121 12.14 43.63 -16.26
C ASN A 121 10.95 43.96 -15.31
N PRO A 122 11.05 43.62 -14.01
CA PRO A 122 9.98 43.87 -13.04
C PRO A 122 9.62 45.36 -12.89
N GLU A 123 10.61 46.26 -13.00
CA GLU A 123 10.39 47.73 -12.97
C GLU A 123 9.40 48.23 -14.04
N LYS A 124 9.19 47.45 -15.10
CA LYS A 124 8.26 47.72 -16.22
C LYS A 124 7.12 46.70 -16.31
N GLY A 125 6.88 45.93 -15.24
CA GLY A 125 5.83 44.90 -15.18
C GLY A 125 6.05 43.69 -16.09
N LYS A 126 7.27 43.50 -16.62
CA LYS A 126 7.64 42.31 -17.40
C LYS A 126 8.23 41.25 -16.47
N TRP A 127 7.40 40.35 -15.95
CA TRP A 127 7.82 39.31 -15.00
C TRP A 127 8.25 37.98 -15.64
N GLY A 128 7.78 37.66 -16.85
CA GLY A 128 8.06 36.40 -17.55
C GLY A 128 6.82 35.51 -17.71
N ILE A 129 7.01 34.21 -17.89
CA ILE A 129 5.90 33.24 -18.05
C ILE A 129 5.27 32.97 -16.68
N SER A 130 4.04 33.47 -16.49
CA SER A 130 3.20 33.17 -15.33
C SER A 130 2.98 31.65 -15.18
N LEU A 131 3.24 31.13 -13.98
CA LEU A 131 2.97 29.74 -13.64
C LEU A 131 1.46 29.47 -13.45
N HIS A 132 0.67 30.50 -13.11
CA HIS A 132 -0.79 30.39 -13.12
C HIS A 132 -1.32 30.20 -14.56
N TRP A 133 -0.77 30.94 -15.54
CA TRP A 133 -1.09 30.73 -16.96
C TRP A 133 -0.65 29.34 -17.45
N LEU A 134 0.56 28.88 -17.08
CA LEU A 134 1.04 27.54 -17.42
C LEU A 134 0.12 26.45 -16.83
N SER A 135 -0.29 26.60 -15.58
CA SER A 135 -1.25 25.73 -14.90
C SER A 135 -2.58 25.65 -15.67
N GLN A 136 -3.17 26.80 -16.05
CA GLN A 136 -4.38 26.82 -16.88
C GLN A 136 -4.22 26.17 -18.26
N LEU A 137 -3.04 26.29 -18.90
CA LEU A 137 -2.76 25.66 -20.18
C LEU A 137 -2.72 24.13 -20.05
N LEU A 138 -2.05 23.61 -19.01
CA LEU A 138 -1.91 22.17 -18.75
C LEU A 138 -3.23 21.50 -18.36
N GLN A 139 -4.13 22.23 -17.69
CA GLN A 139 -5.52 21.80 -17.42
C GLN A 139 -6.35 21.66 -18.71
N LYS A 140 -6.11 22.51 -19.72
CA LYS A 140 -6.86 22.54 -21.00
C LYS A 140 -6.21 21.70 -22.11
N SER A 141 -4.99 21.21 -21.88
CA SER A 141 -4.19 20.49 -22.85
C SER A 141 -4.80 19.11 -23.22
N PRO A 142 -4.99 18.80 -24.51
CA PRO A 142 -5.41 17.47 -24.97
C PRO A 142 -4.30 16.41 -24.90
N VAL A 143 -3.08 16.76 -24.49
CA VAL A 143 -1.96 15.81 -24.44
C VAL A 143 -2.15 14.82 -23.28
N LYS A 144 -2.09 13.52 -23.62
CA LYS A 144 -2.31 12.39 -22.72
C LYS A 144 -1.26 12.28 -21.62
N GLN A 145 0.03 12.40 -21.96
CA GLN A 145 1.15 12.34 -21.00
C GLN A 145 1.89 13.69 -20.96
N GLN A 146 1.89 14.35 -19.80
CA GLN A 146 2.45 15.70 -19.62
C GLN A 146 3.61 15.68 -18.60
N ILE A 147 4.83 15.98 -19.06
CA ILE A 147 6.04 16.01 -18.24
C ILE A 147 6.52 17.46 -18.11
N ILE A 148 6.73 17.94 -16.89
CA ILE A 148 7.19 19.31 -16.59
C ILE A 148 8.36 19.22 -15.60
N TRP A 149 9.56 19.57 -16.05
CA TRP A 149 10.78 19.59 -15.24
C TRP A 149 11.32 21.02 -15.19
N LEU A 150 11.50 21.55 -13.98
CA LEU A 150 11.85 22.95 -13.74
C LEU A 150 13.03 23.02 -12.75
N ASP A 151 14.21 23.44 -13.21
CA ASP A 151 15.35 23.77 -12.35
C ASP A 151 15.50 25.30 -12.25
N CYS A 152 15.14 25.87 -11.10
CA CYS A 152 14.83 27.30 -10.98
C CYS A 152 15.67 28.01 -9.90
N TYR A 153 16.47 28.97 -10.33
CA TYR A 153 17.28 29.81 -9.43
C TYR A 153 16.48 31.00 -8.89
N HIS A 154 16.61 31.26 -7.58
CA HIS A 154 15.91 32.34 -6.87
C HIS A 154 16.78 32.96 -5.77
N GLN A 155 16.36 34.13 -5.24
CA GLN A 155 17.07 34.87 -4.18
C GLN A 155 16.39 34.87 -2.80
N GLU A 156 15.12 34.47 -2.66
CA GLU A 156 14.37 34.61 -1.40
C GLU A 156 13.67 33.31 -0.98
N LYS A 157 13.89 32.91 0.28
CA LYS A 157 13.40 31.66 0.88
C LYS A 157 11.86 31.58 0.97
N LYS A 158 11.19 31.01 -0.04
CA LYS A 158 9.79 30.53 -0.01
C LYS A 158 9.57 29.44 -1.08
N ILE A 159 9.26 28.20 -0.68
CA ILE A 159 8.97 27.08 -1.60
C ILE A 159 7.45 26.82 -1.76
N ASP A 160 6.64 27.12 -0.73
CA ASP A 160 5.20 26.77 -0.64
C ASP A 160 4.33 27.22 -1.83
N PHE A 161 4.64 28.37 -2.44
CA PHE A 161 3.81 28.96 -3.51
C PHE A 161 3.73 28.06 -4.76
N LEU A 162 4.83 27.40 -5.09
CA LEU A 162 4.98 26.65 -6.35
C LEU A 162 4.29 25.29 -6.28
N GLN A 163 4.36 24.66 -5.10
CA GLN A 163 3.49 23.55 -4.74
C GLN A 163 2.01 23.97 -4.82
N THR A 164 1.63 25.09 -4.20
CA THR A 164 0.24 25.58 -4.22
C THR A 164 -0.31 25.81 -5.65
N THR A 165 0.52 26.32 -6.58
CA THR A 165 0.09 26.64 -7.95
C THR A 165 -0.05 25.40 -8.86
N LEU A 166 0.75 24.36 -8.64
CA LEU A 166 0.81 23.17 -9.50
C LEU A 166 0.14 21.92 -8.89
N SER A 167 -0.03 21.85 -7.57
CA SER A 167 -0.84 20.79 -6.93
C SER A 167 -2.34 20.94 -7.24
N ASN A 168 -2.82 22.16 -7.51
CA ASN A 168 -4.21 22.43 -7.89
C ASN A 168 -4.56 22.02 -9.35
N ILE A 169 -3.68 21.31 -10.06
CA ILE A 169 -3.95 20.78 -11.41
C ILE A 169 -4.64 19.39 -11.30
N GLU A 170 -5.79 19.36 -10.61
CA GLU A 170 -6.65 18.18 -10.56
C GLU A 170 -7.41 17.99 -11.88
N SER A 171 -6.86 17.20 -12.81
CA SER A 171 -7.67 16.60 -13.89
C SER A 171 -7.40 15.10 -14.00
N THR A 172 -8.48 14.31 -13.98
CA THR A 172 -8.48 12.85 -13.80
C THR A 172 -8.12 12.03 -15.04
N TYR A 173 -7.73 12.69 -16.13
CA TYR A 173 -7.61 12.09 -17.47
C TYR A 173 -6.19 12.04 -18.04
N ASN A 174 -5.27 12.86 -17.50
CA ASN A 174 -3.91 13.00 -18.01
C ASN A 174 -2.93 12.28 -17.06
N ASP A 175 -2.00 11.53 -17.63
CA ASP A 175 -0.86 11.00 -16.89
C ASP A 175 0.21 12.11 -16.81
N ARG A 176 0.75 12.40 -15.63
CA ARG A 176 1.64 13.55 -15.40
C ARG A 176 2.89 13.20 -14.61
N CYS A 177 3.96 13.94 -14.89
CA CYS A 177 5.17 13.95 -14.08
C CYS A 177 5.68 15.38 -13.93
N TYR A 178 5.52 15.95 -12.75
CA TYR A 178 6.04 17.27 -12.40
C TYR A 178 7.21 17.13 -11.42
N ILE A 179 8.34 17.73 -11.78
CA ILE A 179 9.54 17.85 -10.96
C ILE A 179 9.92 19.32 -10.93
N PHE A 180 9.92 19.91 -9.75
CA PHE A 180 10.36 21.28 -9.53
C PHE A 180 11.43 21.31 -8.42
N VAL A 181 12.55 21.97 -8.70
CA VAL A 181 13.60 22.27 -7.72
C VAL A 181 13.85 23.77 -7.75
N SER A 182 13.89 24.40 -6.57
CA SER A 182 14.42 25.76 -6.44
C SER A 182 15.74 25.75 -5.68
N GLN A 183 16.71 26.51 -6.20
CA GLN A 183 18.04 26.65 -5.61
C GLN A 183 18.29 28.12 -5.26
N GLU A 184 18.84 28.39 -4.08
CA GLU A 184 19.33 29.73 -3.73
C GLU A 184 20.53 30.08 -4.62
N THR A 185 20.56 31.30 -5.17
CA THR A 185 21.65 31.73 -6.08
C THR A 185 23.04 31.64 -5.42
N GLU A 186 23.13 31.71 -4.10
CA GLU A 186 24.41 31.54 -3.39
C GLU A 186 24.94 30.09 -3.45
N VAL A 187 24.06 29.08 -3.36
CA VAL A 187 24.44 27.66 -3.46
C VAL A 187 25.05 27.35 -4.83
N TYR A 188 24.50 27.93 -5.90
CA TYR A 188 25.03 27.83 -7.27
C TYR A 188 26.50 28.32 -7.37
N THR A 189 26.91 29.32 -6.58
CA THR A 189 28.31 29.81 -6.60
C THR A 189 29.30 28.87 -5.89
N THR A 190 28.83 27.91 -5.09
CA THR A 190 29.71 26.88 -4.49
C THR A 190 29.96 25.69 -5.41
N GLN A 191 29.19 25.54 -6.51
CA GLN A 191 29.26 24.43 -7.45
C GLN A 191 30.02 24.77 -8.75
N ILE A 192 31.05 25.62 -8.66
CA ILE A 192 31.86 26.06 -9.83
C ILE A 192 32.60 24.89 -10.51
N ASN A 193 32.88 23.81 -9.78
CA ASN A 193 33.64 22.66 -10.29
C ASN A 193 32.78 21.51 -10.85
N SER A 194 31.45 21.57 -10.82
CA SER A 194 30.60 20.60 -11.53
C SER A 194 30.29 21.10 -12.95
N GLU A 195 30.15 20.19 -13.90
CA GLU A 195 29.81 20.53 -15.29
C GLU A 195 28.40 21.12 -15.39
N HIS A 196 27.41 20.41 -14.82
CA HIS A 196 26.00 20.83 -14.80
C HIS A 196 25.51 21.34 -13.44
N GLY A 197 24.27 21.86 -13.40
CA GLY A 197 23.52 22.17 -12.19
C GLY A 197 23.00 20.91 -11.46
N PHE A 198 22.57 21.06 -10.20
CA PHE A 198 22.24 19.90 -9.35
C PHE A 198 21.14 19.00 -9.93
N LEU A 199 19.95 19.54 -10.27
CA LEU A 199 18.87 18.70 -10.80
C LEU A 199 19.27 18.10 -12.15
N THR A 200 19.95 18.86 -13.00
CA THR A 200 20.47 18.37 -14.29
C THR A 200 21.35 17.13 -14.11
N ASN A 201 22.35 17.14 -13.21
CA ASN A 201 23.18 15.94 -12.95
C ASN A 201 22.31 14.75 -12.50
N CYS A 202 21.39 14.96 -11.54
CA CYS A 202 20.50 13.90 -11.09
C CYS A 202 19.53 13.40 -12.16
N LEU A 203 19.13 14.25 -13.13
CA LEU A 203 18.33 13.84 -14.29
C LEU A 203 19.19 13.01 -15.26
N LEU A 204 20.43 13.42 -15.55
CA LEU A 204 21.33 12.69 -16.46
C LEU A 204 21.60 11.27 -15.95
N GLU A 205 22.04 11.13 -14.69
CA GLU A 205 22.28 9.82 -14.03
C GLU A 205 21.01 8.94 -14.01
N ALA A 206 19.87 9.53 -13.65
CA ALA A 206 18.64 8.78 -13.42
C ALA A 206 17.86 8.43 -14.69
N LEU A 207 18.13 9.09 -15.83
CA LEU A 207 17.49 8.83 -17.12
C LEU A 207 18.32 7.91 -18.03
N GLU A 208 19.54 7.57 -17.65
CA GLU A 208 20.36 6.60 -18.38
C GLU A 208 19.81 5.15 -18.16
N PRO A 209 19.33 4.46 -19.22
CA PRO A 209 18.62 3.20 -19.04
C PRO A 209 19.49 2.05 -18.52
N GLU A 210 20.80 2.08 -18.79
CA GLU A 210 21.76 1.05 -18.36
C GLU A 210 21.92 0.96 -16.83
N ASN A 211 21.57 2.03 -16.11
CA ASN A 211 21.54 2.04 -14.64
C ASN A 211 20.35 1.26 -14.03
N TYR A 212 19.51 0.63 -14.86
CA TYR A 212 18.32 -0.13 -14.45
C TYR A 212 18.29 -1.52 -15.08
N SER A 213 18.00 -2.55 -14.27
CA SER A 213 18.02 -3.97 -14.68
C SER A 213 16.98 -4.37 -15.74
N ASN A 214 16.08 -3.46 -16.09
CA ASN A 214 15.04 -3.62 -17.11
C ASN A 214 15.23 -2.66 -18.30
N PHE A 215 16.36 -1.95 -18.40
CA PHE A 215 16.70 -0.99 -19.47
C PHE A 215 15.59 0.03 -19.82
N CYS A 216 14.79 0.44 -18.83
CA CYS A 216 13.64 1.31 -19.03
C CYS A 216 13.36 2.14 -17.78
N VAL A 217 13.50 3.47 -17.90
CA VAL A 217 13.27 4.45 -16.82
C VAL A 217 11.85 4.99 -16.92
N THR A 218 11.18 5.13 -15.77
CA THR A 218 9.83 5.71 -15.68
C THR A 218 9.78 6.96 -14.82
N ASN A 219 8.68 7.72 -14.92
CA ASN A 219 8.35 8.85 -14.04
C ASN A 219 8.36 8.51 -12.55
N TYR A 220 8.24 7.24 -12.16
CA TYR A 220 8.35 6.81 -10.77
C TYR A 220 9.80 6.55 -10.36
N ASN A 221 10.54 5.77 -11.17
CA ASN A 221 11.96 5.48 -10.92
C ASN A 221 12.79 6.77 -10.79
N LEU A 222 12.52 7.75 -11.65
CA LEU A 222 13.16 9.05 -11.63
C LEU A 222 12.94 9.78 -10.29
N ILE A 223 11.69 9.86 -9.84
CA ILE A 223 11.34 10.54 -8.58
C ILE A 223 11.95 9.81 -7.38
N ASP A 224 11.98 8.48 -7.36
CA ASP A 224 12.59 7.72 -6.27
C ASP A 224 14.14 7.77 -6.28
N TYR A 225 14.78 8.02 -7.43
CA TYR A 225 16.20 8.35 -7.50
C TYR A 225 16.48 9.74 -6.92
N ILE A 226 15.79 10.76 -7.43
CA ILE A 226 16.03 12.16 -7.05
C ILE A 226 15.66 12.41 -5.58
N ASN A 227 14.63 11.74 -5.03
CA ASN A 227 14.33 11.76 -3.58
C ASN A 227 15.50 11.22 -2.75
N ARG A 228 16.14 10.12 -3.17
CA ARG A 228 17.27 9.54 -2.42
C ARG A 228 18.48 10.48 -2.42
N GLN A 229 18.78 11.10 -3.57
CA GLN A 229 19.89 12.06 -3.66
C GLN A 229 19.62 13.36 -2.87
N LEU A 230 18.44 14.00 -3.03
CA LEU A 230 18.18 15.30 -2.41
C LEU A 230 18.09 15.26 -0.87
N ASN A 231 17.72 14.11 -0.28
CA ASN A 231 17.80 13.90 1.17
C ASN A 231 19.23 14.04 1.73
N LEU A 232 20.28 13.83 0.91
CA LEU A 232 21.68 14.00 1.33
C LEU A 232 22.11 15.48 1.35
N TYR A 233 21.41 16.35 0.63
CA TYR A 233 21.75 17.77 0.46
C TYR A 233 20.77 18.74 1.16
N ASN A 234 19.80 18.21 1.90
CA ASN A 234 18.79 18.96 2.67
C ASN A 234 18.00 19.99 1.81
N LEU A 235 17.80 19.66 0.54
CA LEU A 235 16.98 20.42 -0.41
C LEU A 235 15.56 19.83 -0.45
N HIS A 236 14.56 20.68 -0.67
CA HIS A 236 13.15 20.28 -0.71
C HIS A 236 12.57 20.40 -2.12
N PRO A 237 12.65 19.32 -2.95
CA PRO A 237 11.99 19.27 -4.25
C PRO A 237 10.46 19.24 -4.09
N VAL A 238 9.75 19.77 -5.08
CA VAL A 238 8.31 19.56 -5.23
C VAL A 238 8.09 18.56 -6.37
N PHE A 239 7.50 17.42 -6.01
CA PHE A 239 7.15 16.35 -6.95
C PHE A 239 5.63 16.18 -7.04
N ASN A 240 5.12 15.87 -8.23
CA ASN A 240 3.73 15.43 -8.41
C ASN A 240 3.61 14.48 -9.62
N ASN A 241 3.29 13.20 -9.37
CA ASN A 241 2.91 12.25 -10.42
C ASN A 241 1.40 11.96 -10.34
N SER A 242 0.69 12.16 -11.45
CA SER A 242 -0.70 11.71 -11.60
C SER A 242 -0.84 10.65 -12.68
N GLY A 243 -1.89 9.84 -12.60
CA GLY A 243 -2.20 8.88 -13.66
C GLY A 243 -1.39 7.57 -13.60
N ASN A 244 -0.83 7.17 -14.75
CA ASN A 244 -0.08 5.94 -15.03
C ASN A 244 1.45 6.15 -14.97
N GLU A 245 2.15 5.03 -15.18
CA GLU A 245 3.54 5.02 -15.63
C GLU A 245 3.70 5.80 -16.95
N ILE A 246 4.73 6.64 -16.99
CA ILE A 246 5.22 7.29 -18.21
C ILE A 246 6.65 6.79 -18.38
N ILE A 247 6.92 6.06 -19.47
CA ILE A 247 8.28 5.69 -19.87
C ILE A 247 8.99 6.98 -20.29
N LEU A 248 10.13 7.26 -19.69
CA LEU A 248 10.94 8.44 -19.96
C LEU A 248 12.02 8.10 -20.98
N THR A 249 12.78 7.04 -20.73
CA THR A 249 13.90 6.58 -21.58
C THR A 249 14.00 5.05 -21.58
N GLY A 250 14.62 4.52 -22.63
CA GLY A 250 14.65 3.10 -22.92
C GLY A 250 13.33 2.58 -23.50
N GLU A 251 13.31 1.28 -23.81
CA GLU A 251 12.10 0.60 -24.28
C GLU A 251 11.71 -0.50 -23.29
N LYS A 252 10.48 -0.42 -22.81
CA LYS A 252 9.89 -1.50 -22.02
C LYS A 252 9.49 -2.61 -22.99
N GLU A 253 10.11 -3.79 -22.88
CA GLU A 253 9.62 -4.96 -23.59
C GLU A 253 8.11 -5.09 -23.36
N ALA A 254 7.37 -5.30 -24.45
CA ALA A 254 5.94 -5.51 -24.38
C ALA A 254 5.72 -6.82 -23.62
N THR A 255 5.41 -6.72 -22.34
CA THR A 255 5.03 -7.87 -21.51
C THR A 255 3.69 -8.39 -22.02
N GLU A 256 3.77 -9.33 -22.98
CA GLU A 256 2.65 -10.14 -23.43
C GLU A 256 1.93 -10.66 -22.20
N ASN A 257 0.74 -10.11 -21.93
CA ASN A 257 0.08 -10.26 -20.64
C ASN A 257 -0.29 -11.73 -20.46
N PRO A 258 0.44 -12.53 -19.63
CA PRO A 258 0.58 -13.95 -19.93
C PRO A 258 -0.75 -14.69 -19.88
N ASP A 259 -1.14 -15.21 -21.04
CA ASP A 259 -2.27 -16.08 -21.33
C ASP A 259 -3.52 -15.83 -20.46
N LEU A 260 -4.24 -14.73 -20.75
CA LEU A 260 -5.58 -14.46 -20.23
C LEU A 260 -6.62 -15.40 -20.86
N THR A 261 -6.46 -16.70 -20.58
CA THR A 261 -7.30 -17.79 -21.07
C THR A 261 -8.80 -17.57 -20.84
N ALA A 262 -9.58 -17.82 -21.88
CA ALA A 262 -11.03 -17.70 -21.84
C ALA A 262 -11.66 -18.69 -20.84
N GLY A 263 -12.18 -18.18 -19.72
CA GLY A 263 -12.89 -19.00 -18.73
C GLY A 263 -12.98 -18.41 -17.32
N VAL A 264 -12.03 -17.56 -16.92
CA VAL A 264 -12.02 -16.92 -15.59
C VAL A 264 -13.04 -15.78 -15.53
N CYS A 265 -13.89 -15.76 -14.50
CA CYS A 265 -14.82 -14.65 -14.25
C CYS A 265 -14.06 -13.42 -13.75
N PRO A 266 -14.14 -12.25 -14.44
CA PRO A 266 -13.44 -11.05 -14.00
C PRO A 266 -14.11 -10.37 -12.81
N TYR A 267 -15.41 -10.62 -12.59
CA TYR A 267 -16.20 -10.05 -11.50
C TYR A 267 -16.20 -10.93 -10.25
N LYS A 268 -16.06 -10.32 -9.07
CA LYS A 268 -15.88 -11.02 -7.78
C LYS A 268 -17.19 -11.42 -7.09
N GLY A 269 -18.32 -10.88 -7.52
CA GLY A 269 -19.61 -11.11 -6.89
C GLY A 269 -19.74 -10.35 -5.57
N LEU A 270 -20.15 -11.05 -4.51
CA LEU A 270 -20.21 -10.47 -3.16
C LEU A 270 -18.86 -10.41 -2.45
N ALA A 271 -17.83 -11.10 -2.95
CA ALA A 271 -16.48 -11.05 -2.39
C ALA A 271 -15.76 -9.76 -2.81
N ALA A 272 -14.82 -9.32 -1.97
CA ALA A 272 -13.86 -8.29 -2.34
C ALA A 272 -12.90 -8.81 -3.45
N PHE A 273 -12.31 -7.89 -4.20
CA PHE A 273 -11.02 -8.12 -4.87
C PHE A 273 -9.95 -8.21 -3.78
N GLU A 274 -9.19 -9.30 -3.76
CA GLU A 274 -8.16 -9.58 -2.77
C GLU A 274 -6.75 -9.33 -3.34
N PHE A 275 -5.72 -9.35 -2.49
CA PHE A 275 -4.34 -9.09 -2.88
C PHE A 275 -3.74 -10.32 -3.58
N ASN A 276 -3.92 -10.40 -4.90
CA ASN A 276 -3.34 -11.44 -5.76
C ASN A 276 -3.28 -10.99 -7.24
N ASP A 277 -2.47 -11.71 -8.03
CA ASP A 277 -2.15 -11.35 -9.43
C ASP A 277 -3.28 -11.63 -10.44
N LYS A 278 -4.41 -12.18 -10.00
CA LYS A 278 -5.61 -12.40 -10.82
C LYS A 278 -6.62 -11.30 -10.61
N ASP A 279 -7.03 -11.07 -9.36
CA ASP A 279 -8.01 -10.06 -8.99
C ASP A 279 -7.55 -8.64 -9.38
N SER A 280 -6.26 -8.34 -9.16
CA SER A 280 -5.72 -7.00 -9.40
C SER A 280 -5.65 -6.63 -10.89
N LYS A 281 -5.65 -7.61 -11.81
CA LYS A 281 -5.77 -7.36 -13.25
C LYS A 281 -7.17 -6.87 -13.64
N TYR A 282 -8.20 -7.29 -12.91
CA TYR A 282 -9.61 -6.96 -13.14
C TYR A 282 -10.11 -5.80 -12.25
N PHE A 283 -9.26 -5.19 -11.43
CA PHE A 283 -9.66 -4.13 -10.49
C PHE A 283 -9.65 -2.74 -11.15
N TYR A 284 -10.77 -2.38 -11.77
CA TYR A 284 -10.97 -1.11 -12.46
C TYR A 284 -11.79 -0.09 -11.67
N GLY A 285 -11.79 1.17 -12.12
CA GLY A 285 -12.66 2.20 -11.57
C GLY A 285 -12.26 2.77 -10.20
N ARG A 286 -11.01 2.60 -9.74
CA ARG A 286 -10.50 3.25 -8.51
C ARG A 286 -9.07 3.80 -8.63
N LYS A 287 -8.54 3.95 -9.85
CA LYS A 287 -7.15 4.42 -10.13
C LYS A 287 -6.80 5.69 -9.35
N THR A 288 -7.68 6.71 -9.38
CA THR A 288 -7.47 7.99 -8.68
C THR A 288 -7.33 7.81 -7.16
N LEU A 289 -8.20 7.02 -6.54
CA LEU A 289 -8.13 6.75 -5.11
C LEU A 289 -6.89 5.91 -4.75
N THR A 290 -6.51 4.92 -5.57
CA THR A 290 -5.26 4.18 -5.40
C THR A 290 -4.03 5.10 -5.45
N ASN A 291 -4.01 6.10 -6.34
CA ASN A 291 -2.94 7.10 -6.38
C ASN A 291 -2.89 7.94 -5.09
N VAL A 292 -4.03 8.42 -4.58
CA VAL A 292 -4.09 9.16 -3.30
C VAL A 292 -3.57 8.32 -2.12
N LEU A 293 -3.91 7.03 -2.09
CA LEU A 293 -3.40 6.11 -1.06
C LEU A 293 -1.88 5.89 -1.18
N LEU A 294 -1.34 5.77 -2.40
CA LEU A 294 0.10 5.61 -2.66
C LEU A 294 0.92 6.82 -2.17
N GLU A 295 0.48 8.04 -2.47
CA GLU A 295 1.18 9.26 -2.03
C GLU A 295 1.17 9.43 -0.50
N LYS A 296 0.10 8.98 0.18
CA LYS A 296 0.06 8.94 1.65
C LYS A 296 1.08 7.94 2.21
N VAL A 297 1.17 6.72 1.68
CA VAL A 297 2.14 5.73 2.19
C VAL A 297 3.60 6.02 1.80
N ARG A 298 3.86 6.82 0.75
CA ARG A 298 5.23 7.23 0.38
C ARG A 298 5.91 8.01 1.50
N SER A 299 5.18 8.88 2.20
CA SER A 299 5.75 9.79 3.21
C SER A 299 5.38 9.48 4.66
N ARG A 300 4.47 8.53 4.92
CA ARG A 300 3.88 8.27 6.25
C ARG A 300 3.86 6.79 6.60
N ASP A 301 3.91 6.53 7.91
CA ASP A 301 3.96 5.19 8.52
C ASP A 301 2.60 4.74 9.09
N PHE A 302 1.56 5.57 8.94
CA PHE A 302 0.19 5.24 9.30
C PHE A 302 -0.79 5.76 8.24
N LEU A 303 -1.86 5.01 7.97
CA LEU A 303 -2.93 5.38 7.04
C LEU A 303 -4.28 4.76 7.48
N ALA A 304 -5.32 5.60 7.65
CA ALA A 304 -6.67 5.14 7.93
C ALA A 304 -7.58 5.28 6.69
N VAL A 305 -8.19 4.18 6.25
CA VAL A 305 -9.04 4.10 5.05
C VAL A 305 -10.49 3.84 5.46
N VAL A 306 -11.28 4.90 5.52
CA VAL A 306 -12.60 4.91 6.17
C VAL A 306 -13.71 5.22 5.17
N GLY A 307 -14.90 4.66 5.36
CA GLY A 307 -16.05 4.93 4.49
C GLY A 307 -17.21 3.99 4.78
N ALA A 308 -18.33 4.17 4.07
CA ALA A 308 -19.52 3.33 4.25
C ALA A 308 -19.26 1.83 3.99
N SER A 309 -20.20 0.97 4.40
CA SER A 309 -20.17 -0.45 4.05
C SER A 309 -20.38 -0.67 2.53
N GLY A 310 -19.80 -1.73 1.98
CA GLY A 310 -19.90 -2.10 0.55
C GLY A 310 -19.21 -1.17 -0.46
N ILE A 311 -18.62 -0.05 -0.04
CA ILE A 311 -18.11 1.00 -0.95
C ILE A 311 -16.75 0.70 -1.63
N GLY A 312 -16.18 -0.49 -1.36
CA GLY A 312 -14.94 -0.99 -1.97
C GLY A 312 -13.65 -0.82 -1.15
N LYS A 313 -13.73 -0.45 0.14
CA LYS A 313 -12.56 -0.17 1.02
C LYS A 313 -11.46 -1.24 0.94
N SER A 314 -11.80 -2.49 1.31
CA SER A 314 -10.85 -3.60 1.33
C SER A 314 -10.28 -3.90 -0.07
N SER A 315 -11.06 -3.70 -1.14
CA SER A 315 -10.60 -3.91 -2.51
C SER A 315 -9.64 -2.83 -3.01
N VAL A 316 -9.90 -1.55 -2.73
CA VAL A 316 -8.97 -0.47 -3.14
C VAL A 316 -7.66 -0.51 -2.34
N VAL A 317 -7.68 -1.03 -1.11
CA VAL A 317 -6.44 -1.34 -0.38
C VAL A 317 -5.76 -2.58 -0.96
N LYS A 318 -6.43 -3.72 -1.09
CA LYS A 318 -5.79 -4.99 -1.47
C LYS A 318 -5.39 -5.10 -2.94
N ALA A 319 -6.35 -4.90 -3.85
CA ALA A 319 -6.14 -5.03 -5.30
C ALA A 319 -5.69 -3.72 -5.95
N GLY A 320 -5.89 -2.58 -5.27
CA GLY A 320 -5.30 -1.29 -5.62
C GLY A 320 -3.92 -1.09 -4.98
N LEU A 321 -3.90 -0.57 -3.76
CA LEU A 321 -2.69 -0.10 -3.08
C LEU A 321 -1.60 -1.19 -2.91
N LEU A 322 -1.93 -2.33 -2.27
CA LEU A 322 -0.95 -3.39 -1.99
C LEU A 322 -0.40 -4.01 -3.27
N TYR A 323 -1.23 -4.15 -4.32
CA TYR A 323 -0.76 -4.61 -5.62
C TYR A 323 0.24 -3.63 -6.25
N GLN A 324 -0.02 -2.33 -6.19
CA GLN A 324 0.92 -1.32 -6.69
C GLN A 324 2.23 -1.24 -5.87
N LEU A 325 2.20 -1.57 -4.58
CA LEU A 325 3.40 -1.76 -3.76
C LEU A 325 4.15 -3.04 -4.17
N LYS A 326 3.47 -4.19 -4.29
CA LYS A 326 4.07 -5.46 -4.76
C LYS A 326 4.78 -5.31 -6.11
N LEU A 327 4.22 -4.51 -7.03
CA LEU A 327 4.84 -4.25 -8.32
C LEU A 327 6.15 -3.45 -8.22
N GLY A 328 6.38 -2.68 -7.15
CA GLY A 328 7.55 -1.78 -6.98
C GLY A 328 7.59 -0.59 -7.94
N GLN A 329 6.86 -0.66 -9.07
CA GLN A 329 6.89 0.31 -10.17
C GLN A 329 6.61 1.75 -9.73
N ARG A 330 5.75 1.96 -8.73
CA ARG A 330 5.32 3.32 -8.30
C ARG A 330 6.07 3.88 -7.09
N LEU A 331 6.81 3.03 -6.41
CA LEU A 331 7.58 3.35 -5.21
C LEU A 331 8.67 2.30 -5.11
N SER A 332 9.85 2.67 -5.60
CA SER A 332 10.99 1.77 -5.82
C SER A 332 11.38 1.03 -4.54
N GLY A 333 11.56 -0.29 -4.66
CA GLY A 333 11.85 -1.17 -3.53
C GLY A 333 10.63 -1.61 -2.72
N SER A 334 9.42 -1.09 -2.96
CA SER A 334 8.21 -1.62 -2.26
C SER A 334 7.83 -3.05 -2.66
N ASN A 335 8.38 -3.56 -3.77
CA ASN A 335 8.32 -4.96 -4.17
C ASN A 335 9.09 -5.91 -3.23
N THR A 336 9.94 -5.41 -2.32
CA THR A 336 10.63 -6.22 -1.30
C THR A 336 10.04 -6.05 0.10
N TRP A 337 8.99 -5.24 0.27
CA TRP A 337 8.35 -5.02 1.56
C TRP A 337 7.41 -6.19 1.91
N PRO A 338 7.55 -6.86 3.07
CA PRO A 338 6.56 -7.81 3.55
C PRO A 338 5.18 -7.16 3.70
N ILE A 339 4.16 -7.79 3.12
CA ILE A 339 2.77 -7.34 3.18
C ILE A 339 1.97 -8.35 4.00
N LEU A 340 1.59 -7.94 5.21
CA LEU A 340 0.78 -8.70 6.16
C LEU A 340 -0.66 -8.19 6.13
N ILE A 341 -1.64 -9.08 6.08
CA ILE A 341 -3.07 -8.71 6.07
C ILE A 341 -3.80 -9.50 7.15
N ILE A 342 -4.37 -8.80 8.14
CA ILE A 342 -5.11 -9.40 9.25
C ILE A 342 -6.55 -8.87 9.32
N ARG A 343 -7.44 -9.67 9.89
CA ARG A 343 -8.75 -9.25 10.41
C ARG A 343 -8.77 -9.55 11.91
N PRO A 344 -9.09 -8.58 12.80
CA PRO A 344 -8.90 -8.72 14.24
C PRO A 344 -9.60 -9.91 14.90
N GLY A 345 -10.82 -10.24 14.50
CA GLY A 345 -11.61 -11.33 15.09
C GLY A 345 -11.90 -11.16 16.58
N GLU A 346 -12.27 -12.28 17.23
CA GLU A 346 -12.52 -12.35 18.68
C GLU A 346 -11.21 -12.29 19.51
N HIS A 347 -10.07 -12.62 18.89
CA HIS A 347 -8.73 -12.70 19.51
C HIS A 347 -7.66 -11.94 18.68
N PRO A 348 -7.56 -10.61 18.81
CA PRO A 348 -6.72 -9.79 17.95
C PRO A 348 -5.21 -10.01 18.15
N LEU A 349 -4.74 -10.36 19.36
CA LEU A 349 -3.31 -10.67 19.57
C LEU A 349 -2.90 -11.96 18.84
N LYS A 350 -3.79 -12.96 18.81
CA LYS A 350 -3.54 -14.24 18.13
C LYS A 350 -3.54 -14.10 16.61
N ASN A 351 -4.47 -13.30 16.08
CA ASN A 351 -4.51 -13.00 14.65
C ASN A 351 -3.34 -12.10 14.21
N LEU A 352 -2.79 -11.27 15.10
CA LEU A 352 -1.53 -10.56 14.89
C LEU A 352 -0.34 -11.54 14.82
N ALA A 353 -0.22 -12.47 15.78
CA ALA A 353 0.85 -13.46 15.82
C ALA A 353 0.85 -14.41 14.61
N ALA A 354 -0.33 -14.92 14.25
CA ALA A 354 -0.52 -15.83 13.11
C ALA A 354 0.01 -15.25 11.79
N ALA A 355 -0.11 -13.94 11.57
CA ALA A 355 0.38 -13.30 10.35
C ALA A 355 1.91 -13.35 10.19
N PHE A 356 2.67 -13.29 11.30
CA PHE A 356 4.13 -13.45 11.25
C PHE A 356 4.55 -14.91 11.11
N VAL A 357 3.77 -15.85 11.67
CA VAL A 357 3.95 -17.30 11.43
C VAL A 357 3.73 -17.61 9.95
N ASP A 358 2.60 -17.20 9.38
CA ASP A 358 2.28 -17.40 7.97
C ASP A 358 3.32 -16.77 7.03
N TYR A 359 3.85 -15.59 7.39
CA TYR A 359 4.92 -14.92 6.65
C TYR A 359 6.26 -15.67 6.75
N GLN A 360 6.70 -16.09 7.96
CA GLN A 360 7.93 -16.86 8.12
C GLN A 360 7.87 -18.16 7.31
N LEU A 361 6.75 -18.89 7.39
CA LEU A 361 6.52 -20.10 6.59
C LEU A 361 6.60 -19.80 5.08
N GLN A 362 6.01 -18.70 4.60
CA GLN A 362 6.13 -18.29 3.19
C GLN A 362 7.59 -18.01 2.79
N THR A 363 8.38 -17.32 3.62
CA THR A 363 9.80 -17.05 3.33
C THR A 363 10.71 -18.28 3.38
N LEU A 364 10.27 -19.37 4.01
CA LEU A 364 10.99 -20.65 4.04
C LEU A 364 10.58 -21.59 2.89
N LEU A 365 9.44 -21.33 2.24
CA LEU A 365 8.91 -22.12 1.12
C LEU A 365 9.19 -21.49 -0.26
N THR A 366 9.68 -20.25 -0.33
CA THR A 366 10.22 -19.67 -1.56
C THR A 366 11.60 -20.28 -1.86
N PRO A 367 11.78 -21.04 -2.96
CA PRO A 367 13.06 -21.66 -3.25
C PRO A 367 14.09 -20.60 -3.68
N THR A 368 15.19 -20.52 -2.94
CA THR A 368 16.47 -20.12 -3.54
C THR A 368 16.82 -21.11 -4.65
N THR A 369 17.46 -20.64 -5.71
CA THR A 369 17.83 -21.46 -6.88
C THR A 369 18.79 -22.59 -6.50
N GLU A 370 18.45 -23.82 -6.92
CA GLU A 370 19.20 -25.08 -6.67
C GLU A 370 19.17 -25.48 -5.17
N GLU A 371 18.62 -26.62 -4.72
CA GLU A 371 18.49 -27.97 -5.31
C GLU A 371 17.08 -28.62 -5.11
N THR A 372 16.92 -29.90 -5.47
CA THR A 372 15.62 -30.62 -5.46
C THR A 372 15.45 -31.67 -4.36
N THR A 373 14.78 -31.31 -3.26
CA THR A 373 14.08 -32.22 -2.32
C THR A 373 12.84 -31.52 -1.73
N THR A 374 11.89 -32.28 -1.18
CA THR A 374 10.59 -31.78 -0.66
C THR A 374 10.72 -31.12 0.72
N PRO A 375 10.58 -29.79 0.87
CA PRO A 375 10.96 -29.10 2.13
C PRO A 375 9.93 -29.18 3.27
N GLU A 376 8.64 -29.41 2.96
CA GLU A 376 7.56 -29.29 3.96
C GLU A 376 7.73 -30.23 5.17
N GLU A 377 8.12 -31.49 4.95
CA GLU A 377 8.20 -32.49 6.03
C GLU A 377 9.41 -32.29 6.97
N GLU A 378 10.53 -31.75 6.47
CA GLU A 378 11.71 -31.44 7.30
C GLU A 378 11.51 -30.13 8.10
N LEU A 379 10.91 -29.10 7.48
CA LEU A 379 10.54 -27.87 8.19
C LEU A 379 9.52 -28.15 9.31
N LEU A 380 8.53 -29.02 9.07
CA LEU A 380 7.59 -29.48 10.10
C LEU A 380 8.29 -30.22 11.27
N GLN A 381 9.36 -30.98 10.99
CA GLN A 381 10.16 -31.62 12.03
C GLN A 381 10.98 -30.62 12.85
N LEU A 382 11.53 -29.56 12.24
CA LEU A 382 12.23 -28.49 12.96
C LEU A 382 11.33 -27.77 13.98
N TYR A 383 10.15 -27.30 13.56
CA TYR A 383 9.18 -26.67 14.47
C TYR A 383 8.70 -27.62 15.57
N THR A 384 8.52 -28.90 15.26
CA THR A 384 8.14 -29.93 16.25
C THR A 384 9.26 -30.18 17.27
N THR A 385 10.51 -30.20 16.82
CA THR A 385 11.68 -30.48 17.68
C THR A 385 11.92 -29.37 18.71
N ASN A 386 11.87 -28.10 18.28
CA ASN A 386 12.00 -26.96 19.19
C ASN A 386 10.87 -26.93 20.23
N SER A 387 9.65 -27.25 19.81
CA SER A 387 8.48 -27.35 20.70
C SER A 387 8.65 -28.43 21.77
N GLN A 388 9.23 -29.60 21.44
CA GLN A 388 9.44 -30.69 22.40
C GLN A 388 10.53 -30.36 23.43
N GLN A 389 11.62 -29.68 23.04
CA GLN A 389 12.66 -29.27 24.00
C GLN A 389 12.10 -28.30 25.07
N HIS A 390 11.16 -27.43 24.70
CA HIS A 390 10.54 -26.49 25.64
C HIS A 390 9.52 -27.14 26.58
N GLN A 391 8.85 -28.24 26.20
CA GLN A 391 8.01 -28.99 27.13
C GLN A 391 8.82 -29.65 28.27
N GLN A 392 10.06 -30.09 28.00
CA GLN A 392 10.92 -30.66 29.05
C GLN A 392 11.37 -29.61 30.09
N LYS A 393 11.55 -28.34 29.67
CA LYS A 393 11.91 -27.22 30.57
C LYS A 393 10.78 -26.76 31.51
N LYS A 394 9.53 -27.20 31.32
CA LYS A 394 8.37 -26.82 32.16
C LYS A 394 8.13 -27.74 33.38
N ARG A 395 9.12 -28.54 33.82
CA ARG A 395 9.10 -29.27 35.11
C ARG A 395 9.94 -28.55 36.17
N PRO A 396 9.43 -28.30 37.39
CA PRO A 396 10.20 -27.66 38.44
C PRO A 396 11.29 -28.60 39.01
N PRO A 397 12.50 -28.09 39.33
CA PRO A 397 13.53 -28.89 39.99
C PRO A 397 13.14 -29.20 41.44
N LYS A 398 13.44 -30.43 41.90
CA LYS A 398 13.33 -30.78 43.32
C LYS A 398 14.57 -30.29 44.07
N SER A 399 14.36 -29.49 45.12
CA SER A 399 15.42 -28.96 45.98
C SER A 399 16.08 -30.06 46.83
N PRO A 400 17.41 -30.16 46.88
CA PRO A 400 18.14 -30.86 47.95
C PRO A 400 18.13 -30.05 49.26
N ILE A 401 18.32 -30.73 50.38
CA ILE A 401 18.50 -30.13 51.71
C ILE A 401 20.01 -29.87 51.95
N PRO A 402 20.42 -28.75 52.58
CA PRO A 402 21.84 -28.46 52.85
C PRO A 402 22.32 -29.05 54.20
N ASP A 403 23.54 -29.59 54.20
CA ASP A 403 24.28 -30.00 55.42
C ASP A 403 25.21 -28.88 55.95
N PRO A 404 25.56 -28.88 57.25
CA PRO A 404 26.32 -27.79 57.91
C PRO A 404 27.86 -27.93 57.82
N PRO A 405 28.63 -26.82 57.97
CA PRO A 405 30.09 -26.79 57.78
C PRO A 405 30.94 -26.99 59.06
N PRO A 406 32.13 -27.62 58.97
CA PRO A 406 33.19 -27.60 59.99
C PRO A 406 34.22 -26.43 59.85
N PRO A 407 35.11 -26.20 60.85
CA PRO A 407 35.96 -24.99 60.99
C PRO A 407 37.41 -25.09 60.39
N PRO A 408 38.24 -24.00 60.40
CA PRO A 408 39.38 -23.84 59.49
C PRO A 408 40.83 -23.84 60.08
N ALA A 409 41.81 -23.99 59.16
CA ALA A 409 43.24 -23.59 59.23
C ALA A 409 44.20 -24.42 60.14
N PRO A 410 45.56 -24.29 60.08
CA PRO A 410 46.41 -23.33 59.33
C PRO A 410 47.75 -23.87 58.69
N GLU A 411 48.61 -22.93 58.23
CA GLU A 411 50.10 -22.93 58.16
C GLU A 411 51.00 -23.37 56.93
N ILE A 412 51.56 -22.34 56.24
CA ILE A 412 53.01 -21.96 56.10
C ILE A 412 54.05 -22.72 55.21
N ARG A 413 54.66 -21.95 54.25
CA ARG A 413 56.01 -22.02 53.58
C ARG A 413 56.41 -23.23 52.68
N GLY A 414 57.36 -23.01 51.74
CA GLY A 414 57.92 -24.08 50.85
C GLY A 414 59.22 -23.78 50.06
N THR A 415 59.16 -22.97 48.98
CA THR A 415 60.28 -22.52 48.09
C THR A 415 60.93 -23.51 47.07
N ARG A 416 61.39 -22.94 45.93
CA ARG A 416 62.44 -23.45 44.99
C ARG A 416 62.04 -24.65 44.08
N ARG A 417 62.64 -24.92 42.89
CA ARG A 417 63.86 -24.38 42.22
C ARG A 417 63.90 -24.60 40.68
N ARG A 418 64.54 -23.66 39.96
CA ARG A 418 65.40 -23.77 38.73
C ARG A 418 64.84 -24.09 37.31
N SER A 419 65.27 -23.18 36.41
CA SER A 419 65.46 -23.18 34.95
C SER A 419 66.60 -24.14 34.45
N PRO A 420 67.04 -24.24 33.15
CA PRO A 420 67.24 -23.13 32.18
C PRO A 420 67.03 -23.35 30.65
N GLU A 421 67.21 -22.23 29.96
CA GLU A 421 67.21 -21.85 28.53
C GLU A 421 67.91 -22.74 27.47
N LYS A 422 67.58 -22.48 26.18
CA LYS A 422 68.60 -22.12 25.15
C LYS A 422 68.05 -21.37 23.93
N ARG A 423 68.96 -20.78 23.14
CA ARG A 423 68.83 -19.99 21.89
C ARG A 423 69.92 -20.50 20.91
N LYS A 424 70.04 -20.24 19.60
CA LYS A 424 69.68 -19.18 18.59
C LYS A 424 69.71 -19.89 17.18
N SER A 425 69.50 -19.33 15.98
CA SER A 425 68.60 -18.30 15.36
C SER A 425 69.09 -18.06 13.90
N GLY A 426 68.26 -18.00 12.84
CA GLY A 426 68.80 -17.82 11.47
C GLY A 426 67.86 -17.39 10.33
N ALA A 427 68.44 -16.56 9.44
CA ALA A 427 68.11 -16.30 8.01
C ALA A 427 66.81 -15.55 7.58
N THR A 428 66.85 -15.11 6.33
CA THR A 428 66.05 -14.11 5.58
C THR A 428 66.20 -14.42 4.07
N LEU A 429 65.48 -13.94 3.05
CA LEU A 429 64.36 -13.00 2.74
C LEU A 429 63.80 -13.52 1.36
N PRO A 430 62.98 -12.84 0.50
CA PRO A 430 62.19 -11.60 0.58
C PRO A 430 60.65 -11.90 0.43
N PRO A 431 59.73 -10.96 0.08
CA PRO A 431 58.30 -11.14 0.34
C PRO A 431 57.48 -11.76 -0.82
N LYS A 432 56.25 -12.19 -0.49
CA LYS A 432 55.13 -12.29 -1.44
C LYS A 432 53.96 -11.45 -0.93
N ILE A 433 53.49 -10.54 -1.77
CA ILE A 433 52.22 -9.81 -1.56
C ILE A 433 51.07 -10.81 -1.69
N LYS A 434 50.12 -10.76 -0.76
CA LYS A 434 48.81 -11.40 -0.87
C LYS A 434 47.72 -10.35 -0.63
N ASN A 435 46.61 -10.45 -1.35
CA ASN A 435 45.55 -9.44 -1.35
C ASN A 435 44.68 -9.54 -0.10
N SER A 436 45.02 -8.79 0.95
CA SER A 436 44.25 -8.72 2.20
C SER A 436 42.90 -7.98 2.08
N HIS A 437 42.51 -7.55 0.87
CA HIS A 437 41.24 -6.87 0.63
C HIS A 437 40.06 -7.83 0.43
N ASN A 438 40.24 -8.95 -0.28
CA ASN A 438 39.14 -9.90 -0.51
C ASN A 438 38.80 -10.73 0.74
N GLU A 439 39.80 -11.17 1.52
CA GLU A 439 39.55 -11.94 2.75
C GLU A 439 38.79 -11.11 3.81
N ASN A 440 39.00 -9.79 3.87
CA ASN A 440 38.20 -8.90 4.70
C ASN A 440 36.79 -8.70 4.12
N LEU A 441 36.65 -8.47 2.81
CA LEU A 441 35.32 -8.27 2.19
C LEU A 441 34.44 -9.52 2.31
N GLU A 442 34.99 -10.72 2.13
CA GLU A 442 34.28 -11.98 2.38
C GLU A 442 33.91 -12.17 3.86
N GLN A 443 34.74 -11.69 4.80
CA GLN A 443 34.43 -11.74 6.24
C GLN A 443 33.43 -10.66 6.67
N GLU A 444 33.34 -9.52 5.97
CA GLU A 444 32.33 -8.49 6.22
C GLU A 444 30.98 -8.88 5.59
N ILE A 445 30.98 -9.48 4.40
CA ILE A 445 29.78 -10.08 3.80
C ILE A 445 29.24 -11.22 4.69
N LYS A 446 30.11 -12.13 5.17
CA LYS A 446 29.73 -13.18 6.14
C LYS A 446 29.41 -12.66 7.56
N LYS A 447 29.65 -11.38 7.85
CA LYS A 447 29.14 -10.71 9.06
C LYS A 447 27.79 -10.01 8.85
N ALA A 448 27.41 -9.74 7.60
CA ALA A 448 26.12 -9.16 7.25
C ALA A 448 25.00 -10.22 7.23
N GLU A 449 25.33 -11.50 7.07
CA GLU A 449 24.44 -12.64 7.28
C GLU A 449 24.12 -12.86 8.77
N VAL A 450 23.34 -11.94 9.35
CA VAL A 450 22.70 -12.14 10.65
C VAL A 450 21.68 -13.26 10.52
N GLU A 451 21.97 -14.42 11.11
CA GLU A 451 21.07 -15.58 11.16
C GLU A 451 19.64 -15.14 11.56
N ARG A 452 18.67 -15.32 10.66
CA ARG A 452 17.26 -15.04 10.95
C ARG A 452 16.79 -15.98 12.03
N ILE A 453 16.38 -15.45 13.18
CA ILE A 453 15.88 -16.27 14.28
C ILE A 453 14.48 -16.75 13.89
N ILE A 454 14.37 -18.00 13.45
CA ILE A 454 13.08 -18.63 13.16
C ILE A 454 12.37 -18.93 14.49
N TYR A 455 11.66 -17.93 15.01
CA TYR A 455 10.77 -18.11 16.17
C TYR A 455 9.72 -19.18 15.87
N SER A 456 9.44 -20.03 16.85
CA SER A 456 8.25 -20.88 16.80
C SER A 456 6.97 -20.03 16.94
N PRO A 457 5.80 -20.54 16.52
CA PRO A 457 4.52 -19.85 16.72
C PRO A 457 4.25 -19.47 18.18
N ILE A 458 4.71 -20.29 19.12
CA ILE A 458 4.57 -20.05 20.57
C ILE A 458 5.46 -18.88 21.01
N GLU A 459 6.66 -18.73 20.46
CA GLU A 459 7.55 -17.60 20.79
C GLU A 459 7.04 -16.28 20.23
N ILE A 460 6.41 -16.29 19.05
CA ILE A 460 5.76 -15.08 18.49
C ILE A 460 4.58 -14.65 19.36
N GLU A 461 3.74 -15.58 19.82
CA GLU A 461 2.68 -15.29 20.79
C GLU A 461 3.26 -14.82 22.14
N GLU A 462 4.22 -15.54 22.73
CA GLU A 462 4.87 -15.17 24.00
C GLU A 462 5.63 -13.83 23.91
N LEU A 463 5.99 -13.33 22.72
CA LEU A 463 6.55 -11.99 22.49
C LEU A 463 5.45 -10.92 22.36
N ILE A 464 4.39 -11.19 21.61
CA ILE A 464 3.26 -10.24 21.43
C ILE A 464 2.49 -10.02 22.74
N ASP A 465 2.38 -11.04 23.59
CA ASP A 465 1.80 -10.93 24.94
C ASP A 465 2.61 -10.00 25.88
N ARG A 466 3.87 -9.66 25.53
CA ARG A 466 4.69 -8.65 26.24
C ARG A 466 4.42 -7.22 25.74
N GLY A 467 3.41 -7.03 24.88
CA GLY A 467 3.03 -5.74 24.32
C GLY A 467 4.05 -5.17 23.34
N ALA A 468 4.03 -3.84 23.18
CA ALA A 468 4.85 -3.08 22.23
C ALA A 468 6.35 -3.46 22.21
N GLY A 469 6.92 -3.79 23.38
CA GLY A 469 8.34 -4.17 23.49
C GLY A 469 8.66 -5.45 22.74
N GLY A 470 7.87 -6.51 22.94
CA GLY A 470 8.08 -7.80 22.27
C GLY A 470 7.59 -7.79 20.81
N PHE A 471 6.52 -7.07 20.50
CA PHE A 471 6.08 -6.90 19.11
C PHE A 471 7.15 -6.22 18.23
N ARG A 472 7.88 -5.22 18.76
CA ARG A 472 9.03 -4.61 18.06
C ARG A 472 10.18 -5.59 17.83
N GLN A 473 10.38 -6.60 18.67
CA GLN A 473 11.39 -7.65 18.45
C GLN A 473 11.01 -8.56 17.27
N VAL A 474 9.73 -8.91 17.14
CA VAL A 474 9.20 -9.66 15.97
C VAL A 474 9.39 -8.86 14.67
N LEU A 475 9.12 -7.55 14.70
CA LEU A 475 9.35 -6.66 13.56
C LEU A 475 10.84 -6.56 13.19
N GLN A 476 11.74 -6.34 14.15
CA GLN A 476 13.19 -6.24 13.92
C GLN A 476 13.78 -7.52 13.31
N ASN A 477 13.35 -8.69 13.81
CA ASN A 477 13.79 -9.99 13.30
C ASN A 477 13.30 -10.30 11.86
N THR A 478 12.35 -9.51 11.33
CA THR A 478 11.89 -9.66 9.93
C THR A 478 12.95 -9.18 8.91
N GLN A 479 13.94 -8.37 9.33
CA GLN A 479 15.06 -7.89 8.51
C GLN A 479 14.68 -7.17 7.19
N ALA A 480 13.46 -6.66 7.09
CA ALA A 480 13.01 -5.91 5.92
C ALA A 480 13.29 -4.40 6.08
N PRO A 481 13.52 -3.64 4.99
CA PRO A 481 13.65 -2.18 5.08
C PRO A 481 12.34 -1.52 5.56
N ARG A 482 11.20 -2.09 5.14
CA ARG A 482 9.86 -1.68 5.55
C ARG A 482 8.90 -2.87 5.55
N ILE A 483 8.03 -2.91 6.54
CA ILE A 483 6.97 -3.93 6.72
C ILE A 483 5.63 -3.22 6.60
N VAL A 484 4.71 -3.73 5.79
CA VAL A 484 3.35 -3.22 5.63
C VAL A 484 2.38 -4.14 6.34
N MET A 485 1.57 -3.59 7.24
CA MET A 485 0.47 -4.31 7.88
C MET A 485 -0.86 -3.67 7.55
N VAL A 486 -1.79 -4.45 6.98
CA VAL A 486 -3.17 -4.06 6.79
C VAL A 486 -4.06 -4.75 7.82
N VAL A 487 -4.69 -3.96 8.67
CA VAL A 487 -5.78 -4.40 9.55
C VAL A 487 -7.11 -4.10 8.84
N ASP A 488 -7.57 -5.08 8.07
CA ASP A 488 -8.85 -5.04 7.37
C ASP A 488 -9.99 -5.24 8.40
N GLN A 489 -11.13 -4.58 8.19
CA GLN A 489 -12.27 -4.57 9.14
C GLN A 489 -11.86 -4.31 10.61
N PHE A 490 -11.17 -3.20 10.85
CA PHE A 490 -10.67 -2.79 12.17
C PHE A 490 -11.77 -2.69 13.24
N GLU A 491 -13.03 -2.48 12.84
CA GLU A 491 -14.21 -2.53 13.72
C GLU A 491 -14.41 -3.86 14.45
N GLU A 492 -13.80 -4.96 14.00
CA GLU A 492 -13.79 -6.23 14.73
C GLU A 492 -13.12 -6.11 16.11
N VAL A 493 -12.16 -5.19 16.29
CA VAL A 493 -11.54 -4.90 17.60
C VAL A 493 -12.58 -4.38 18.62
N PHE A 494 -13.63 -3.69 18.15
CA PHE A 494 -14.69 -3.15 19.01
C PHE A 494 -15.92 -4.06 19.10
N THR A 495 -16.20 -4.86 18.05
CA THR A 495 -17.44 -5.64 17.92
C THR A 495 -17.29 -7.14 18.22
N LEU A 496 -16.08 -7.71 18.05
CA LEU A 496 -15.81 -9.14 18.29
C LEU A 496 -14.93 -9.38 19.52
N CYS A 497 -13.92 -8.54 19.75
CA CYS A 497 -13.04 -8.70 20.93
C CYS A 497 -13.74 -8.23 22.22
N LEU A 498 -14.29 -9.19 22.96
CA LEU A 498 -15.00 -8.95 24.23
C LEU A 498 -14.05 -8.73 25.43
N ASP A 499 -12.77 -9.11 25.33
CA ASP A 499 -11.79 -8.89 26.39
C ASP A 499 -11.11 -7.51 26.22
N LYS A 500 -11.43 -6.59 27.13
CA LYS A 500 -10.85 -5.23 27.14
C LYS A 500 -9.32 -5.23 27.30
N ILE A 501 -8.73 -6.25 27.91
CA ILE A 501 -7.28 -6.30 28.17
C ILE A 501 -6.55 -6.74 26.90
N GLU A 502 -6.98 -7.85 26.27
CA GLU A 502 -6.45 -8.30 24.98
C GLU A 502 -6.58 -7.18 23.91
N ARG A 503 -7.74 -6.51 23.90
CA ARG A 503 -8.02 -5.34 23.06
C ARG A 503 -7.00 -4.21 23.28
N GLN A 504 -6.78 -3.80 24.54
CA GLN A 504 -5.86 -2.70 24.86
C GLN A 504 -4.42 -3.04 24.48
N GLN A 505 -3.96 -4.27 24.78
CA GLN A 505 -2.63 -4.74 24.40
C GLN A 505 -2.41 -4.74 22.88
N PHE A 506 -3.44 -5.09 22.09
CA PHE A 506 -3.36 -5.03 20.63
C PHE A 506 -3.17 -3.59 20.12
N PHE A 507 -3.89 -2.61 20.67
CA PHE A 507 -3.66 -1.20 20.37
C PHE A 507 -2.24 -0.75 20.76
N GLU A 508 -1.75 -1.16 21.93
CA GLU A 508 -0.41 -0.81 22.40
C GLU A 508 0.70 -1.40 21.50
N CYS A 509 0.55 -2.64 21.03
CA CYS A 509 1.44 -3.23 20.03
C CYS A 509 1.48 -2.39 18.74
N LEU A 510 0.31 -2.11 18.14
CA LEU A 510 0.22 -1.36 16.89
C LEU A 510 0.76 0.07 17.02
N MET A 511 0.38 0.78 18.08
CA MET A 511 0.83 2.15 18.34
C MET A 511 2.32 2.23 18.67
N GLY A 512 2.83 1.27 19.46
CA GLY A 512 4.24 1.21 19.83
C GLY A 512 5.18 0.86 18.66
N ALA A 513 4.67 0.27 17.58
CA ALA A 513 5.44 0.00 16.37
C ALA A 513 5.60 1.21 15.44
N ILE A 514 4.63 2.14 15.43
CA ILE A 514 4.68 3.39 14.64
C ILE A 514 5.27 4.59 15.38
N ASP A 515 5.57 4.46 16.69
CA ASP A 515 6.14 5.55 17.48
C ASP A 515 7.65 5.72 17.24
N LYS A 516 8.00 6.83 16.59
CA LYS A 516 9.39 7.19 16.25
C LYS A 516 10.25 7.55 17.47
N ASN A 517 9.64 7.89 18.60
CA ASN A 517 10.38 8.21 19.84
C ASN A 517 11.05 6.98 20.48
N TYR A 518 10.83 5.78 19.94
CA TYR A 518 11.48 4.52 20.36
C TYR A 518 12.40 3.92 19.28
N GLN A 519 12.75 4.68 18.24
CA GLN A 519 13.62 4.24 17.13
C GLN A 519 15.08 4.71 17.34
N ASP A 520 15.69 4.38 18.48
CA ASP A 520 17.07 4.78 18.86
C ASP A 520 18.20 4.21 17.98
N ASN A 521 17.90 3.35 16.99
CA ASN A 521 18.91 2.69 16.15
C ASN A 521 18.64 2.92 14.64
N SER A 522 19.67 3.38 13.93
CA SER A 522 19.71 3.65 12.48
C SER A 522 19.56 2.44 11.55
N HIS A 523 19.15 1.28 12.09
CA HIS A 523 18.97 0.02 11.37
C HIS A 523 17.62 -0.66 11.66
N ALA A 524 16.68 0.03 12.32
CA ALA A 524 15.36 -0.53 12.61
C ALA A 524 14.47 -0.59 11.34
N SER A 525 13.85 -1.75 11.08
CA SER A 525 12.82 -1.92 10.06
C SER A 525 11.67 -0.92 10.26
N THR A 526 11.34 -0.14 9.23
CA THR A 526 10.20 0.78 9.30
C THR A 526 8.87 0.02 9.22
N PHE A 527 7.84 0.48 9.92
CA PHE A 527 6.55 -0.21 10.00
C PHE A 527 5.43 0.70 9.51
N LEU A 528 4.77 0.29 8.42
CA LEU A 528 3.63 0.97 7.82
C LEU A 528 2.33 0.28 8.26
N LEU A 529 1.55 0.94 9.11
CA LEU A 529 0.24 0.47 9.56
C LEU A 529 -0.89 1.08 8.72
N ILE A 530 -1.66 0.24 8.05
CA ILE A 530 -2.86 0.62 7.31
C ILE A 530 -4.07 0.00 8.00
N ILE A 531 -5.09 0.78 8.32
CA ILE A 531 -6.33 0.28 8.91
C ILE A 531 -7.52 0.61 8.00
N THR A 532 -8.49 -0.30 7.89
CA THR A 532 -9.72 -0.04 7.13
C THR A 532 -10.95 -0.23 8.01
N MET A 533 -11.95 0.65 7.92
CA MET A 533 -13.18 0.51 8.74
C MET A 533 -14.44 1.16 8.17
N GLY A 534 -15.60 0.72 8.66
CA GLY A 534 -16.86 1.48 8.63
C GLY A 534 -16.70 2.90 9.20
N ALA A 535 -17.26 3.89 8.52
CA ALA A 535 -17.32 5.28 9.01
C ALA A 535 -18.16 5.39 10.29
N GLU A 536 -19.15 4.52 10.43
CA GLU A 536 -19.98 4.32 11.61
C GLU A 536 -19.16 3.99 12.88
N PHE A 537 -18.01 3.31 12.76
CA PHE A 537 -17.15 2.95 13.89
C PHE A 537 -16.07 3.99 14.22
N LEU A 538 -15.93 5.05 13.42
CA LEU A 538 -14.88 6.06 13.59
C LEU A 538 -14.94 6.75 14.96
N GLY A 539 -16.15 6.89 15.52
CA GLY A 539 -16.36 7.43 16.88
C GLY A 539 -15.68 6.60 17.98
N LYS A 540 -15.54 5.27 17.81
CA LYS A 540 -14.86 4.40 18.78
C LYS A 540 -13.36 4.67 18.86
N CYS A 541 -12.73 5.01 17.74
CA CYS A 541 -11.33 5.41 17.71
C CYS A 541 -11.06 6.77 18.38
N PHE A 542 -12.10 7.51 18.78
CA PHE A 542 -12.01 8.78 19.52
C PHE A 542 -12.42 8.66 21.01
N GLU A 543 -12.73 7.46 21.52
CA GLU A 543 -12.88 7.23 22.96
C GLU A 543 -11.53 7.44 23.69
N GLN A 544 -11.57 7.88 24.97
CA GLN A 544 -10.37 8.27 25.71
C GLN A 544 -9.32 7.15 25.83
N GLU A 545 -9.77 5.88 25.87
CA GLU A 545 -8.93 4.67 25.85
C GLU A 545 -7.95 4.66 24.64
N TYR A 546 -8.29 5.32 23.52
CA TYR A 546 -7.60 5.21 22.23
C TYR A 546 -7.01 6.54 21.71
N SER A 547 -6.75 7.50 22.59
CA SER A 547 -6.27 8.86 22.23
C SER A 547 -5.00 8.93 21.37
N GLY A 548 -4.13 7.91 21.42
CA GLY A 548 -2.98 7.79 20.51
C GLY A 548 -3.39 7.50 19.07
N LEU A 549 -4.34 6.58 18.87
CA LEU A 549 -4.90 6.24 17.56
C LEU A 549 -5.70 7.41 16.97
N ALA A 550 -6.49 8.09 17.80
CA ALA A 550 -7.23 9.30 17.43
C ALA A 550 -6.35 10.32 16.69
N ARG A 551 -5.16 10.60 17.22
CA ARG A 551 -4.19 11.56 16.65
C ARG A 551 -3.63 11.11 15.30
N GLN A 552 -3.37 9.80 15.15
CA GLN A 552 -2.86 9.23 13.90
C GLN A 552 -3.92 9.21 12.80
N ILE A 553 -5.18 8.92 13.16
CA ILE A 553 -6.33 9.03 12.25
C ILE A 553 -6.53 10.48 11.81
N GLN A 554 -6.57 11.44 12.74
CA GLN A 554 -6.77 12.86 12.40
C GLN A 554 -5.73 13.43 11.42
N SER A 555 -4.51 12.91 11.41
CA SER A 555 -3.42 13.36 10.54
C SER A 555 -3.31 12.57 9.21
N HIS A 556 -3.83 11.34 9.13
CA HIS A 556 -3.63 10.45 7.98
C HIS A 556 -4.90 9.67 7.56
N LEU A 557 -6.07 10.31 7.68
CA LEU A 557 -7.35 9.80 7.17
C LEU A 557 -7.46 9.97 5.65
N VAL A 558 -7.94 8.92 4.96
CA VAL A 558 -8.47 8.97 3.60
C VAL A 558 -9.89 8.41 3.59
N THR A 559 -10.85 9.24 3.21
CA THR A 559 -12.26 8.85 3.10
C THR A 559 -12.54 8.25 1.72
N VAL A 560 -13.00 7.00 1.69
CA VAL A 560 -13.48 6.32 0.47
C VAL A 560 -14.87 6.84 0.14
N THR A 561 -14.96 7.69 -0.86
CA THR A 561 -16.20 8.25 -1.40
C THR A 561 -16.99 7.24 -2.24
N PRO A 562 -18.27 7.49 -2.55
CA PRO A 562 -19.00 6.76 -3.58
C PRO A 562 -18.21 6.73 -4.90
N ILE A 563 -18.39 5.65 -5.66
CA ILE A 563 -17.76 5.52 -6.98
C ILE A 563 -18.44 6.49 -7.95
N THR A 564 -17.64 7.23 -8.74
CA THR A 564 -18.17 8.17 -9.73
C THR A 564 -18.74 7.43 -10.95
N ARG A 565 -19.60 8.09 -11.74
CA ARG A 565 -20.22 7.48 -12.94
C ARG A 565 -19.19 6.94 -13.94
N LEU A 566 -18.09 7.67 -14.16
CA LEU A 566 -16.98 7.24 -15.03
C LEU A 566 -16.20 6.05 -14.44
N GLU A 567 -15.85 6.12 -13.16
CA GLU A 567 -15.20 5.01 -12.45
C GLU A 567 -16.08 3.74 -12.50
N LEU A 568 -17.39 3.89 -12.34
CA LEU A 568 -18.36 2.80 -12.40
C LEU A 568 -18.46 2.19 -13.80
N GLN A 569 -18.49 3.03 -14.84
CA GLN A 569 -18.41 2.59 -16.24
C GLN A 569 -17.14 1.75 -16.49
N GLN A 570 -15.97 2.20 -15.99
CA GLN A 570 -14.71 1.45 -16.09
C GLN A 570 -14.78 0.12 -15.32
N ALA A 571 -15.31 0.12 -14.09
CA ALA A 571 -15.46 -1.07 -13.25
C ALA A 571 -16.47 -2.10 -13.80
N ILE A 572 -17.37 -1.68 -14.69
CA ILE A 572 -18.27 -2.56 -15.45
C ILE A 572 -17.57 -3.08 -16.72
N ALA A 573 -17.08 -2.18 -17.58
CA ALA A 573 -16.75 -2.51 -18.97
C ALA A 573 -15.33 -3.07 -19.20
N GLU A 574 -14.30 -2.49 -18.61
CA GLU A 574 -12.90 -2.91 -18.85
C GLU A 574 -12.60 -4.35 -18.39
N PRO A 575 -13.14 -4.87 -17.25
CA PRO A 575 -12.93 -6.26 -16.87
C PRO A 575 -13.57 -7.27 -17.83
N ALA A 576 -14.69 -6.93 -18.48
CA ALA A 576 -15.31 -7.78 -19.51
C ALA A 576 -14.51 -7.78 -20.82
N LYS A 577 -14.11 -6.58 -21.26
CA LYS A 577 -13.28 -6.36 -22.45
C LYS A 577 -11.94 -7.10 -22.39
N GLN A 578 -11.30 -7.16 -21.23
CA GLN A 578 -10.07 -7.97 -21.01
C GLN A 578 -10.27 -9.48 -21.27
N VAL A 579 -11.48 -10.02 -21.12
CA VAL A 579 -11.79 -11.44 -21.31
C VAL A 579 -12.67 -11.69 -22.54
N GLY A 580 -12.68 -10.74 -23.49
CA GLY A 580 -13.38 -10.87 -24.77
C GLY A 580 -14.90 -10.73 -24.71
N ILE A 581 -15.47 -10.21 -23.62
CA ILE A 581 -16.92 -9.98 -23.49
C ILE A 581 -17.27 -8.54 -23.87
N GLU A 582 -18.23 -8.39 -24.79
CA GLU A 582 -18.90 -7.11 -25.05
C GLU A 582 -20.05 -6.86 -24.05
N ILE A 583 -20.33 -5.60 -23.75
CA ILE A 583 -21.51 -5.19 -22.98
C ILE A 583 -22.26 -4.13 -23.78
N GLN A 584 -23.57 -4.31 -23.97
CA GLN A 584 -24.42 -3.31 -24.63
C GLN A 584 -24.33 -1.96 -23.90
N PRO A 585 -24.11 -0.82 -24.58
CA PRO A 585 -23.99 0.49 -23.94
C PRO A 585 -25.17 0.85 -23.04
N GLU A 586 -26.39 0.49 -23.48
CA GLU A 586 -27.64 0.71 -22.75
C GLU A 586 -27.71 -0.11 -21.45
N LEU A 587 -27.07 -1.28 -21.42
CA LEU A 587 -26.93 -2.08 -20.21
C LEU A 587 -25.95 -1.45 -19.22
N VAL A 588 -24.83 -0.89 -19.70
CA VAL A 588 -23.88 -0.18 -18.82
C VAL A 588 -24.57 1.02 -18.17
N GLU A 589 -25.35 1.79 -18.93
CA GLU A 589 -26.11 2.92 -18.40
C GLU A 589 -27.21 2.49 -17.40
N GLN A 590 -27.98 1.44 -17.70
CA GLN A 590 -28.97 0.92 -16.76
C GLN A 590 -28.33 0.41 -15.45
N MET A 591 -27.17 -0.26 -15.53
CA MET A 591 -26.40 -0.69 -14.36
C MET A 591 -25.88 0.48 -13.52
N ILE A 592 -25.50 1.59 -14.15
CA ILE A 592 -25.10 2.83 -13.47
C ILE A 592 -26.29 3.38 -12.68
N VAL A 593 -27.44 3.58 -13.34
CA VAL A 593 -28.68 4.11 -12.72
C VAL A 593 -29.13 3.26 -11.53
N ASP A 594 -29.17 1.93 -11.68
CA ASP A 594 -29.58 1.02 -10.59
C ASP A 594 -28.60 1.00 -9.40
N THR A 595 -27.40 1.57 -9.58
CA THR A 595 -26.30 1.61 -8.61
C THR A 595 -26.11 2.98 -7.93
N GLU A 596 -26.77 4.05 -8.38
CA GLU A 596 -26.59 5.42 -7.84
C GLU A 596 -26.81 5.54 -6.31
N SER A 597 -27.76 4.78 -5.75
CA SER A 597 -27.93 4.68 -4.30
C SER A 597 -26.75 3.96 -3.65
N HIS A 598 -26.12 4.60 -2.65
CA HIS A 598 -24.87 4.16 -2.03
C HIS A 598 -24.94 2.73 -1.47
N GLY A 599 -23.80 2.02 -1.50
CA GLY A 599 -23.67 0.65 -0.97
C GLY A 599 -24.04 -0.48 -1.95
N ASN A 600 -24.56 -0.16 -3.14
CA ASN A 600 -24.97 -1.13 -4.16
C ASN A 600 -23.82 -1.89 -4.89
N LEU A 601 -22.56 -1.48 -4.75
CA LEU A 601 -21.43 -2.07 -5.49
C LEU A 601 -21.32 -3.62 -5.41
N PRO A 602 -21.54 -4.28 -4.26
CA PRO A 602 -21.55 -5.74 -4.17
C PRO A 602 -22.71 -6.39 -4.93
N LEU A 603 -23.87 -5.72 -5.04
CA LEU A 603 -25.02 -6.19 -5.81
C LEU A 603 -24.74 -6.12 -7.32
N LEU A 604 -24.09 -5.04 -7.77
CA LEU A 604 -23.65 -4.90 -9.15
C LEU A 604 -22.63 -5.98 -9.52
N GLN A 605 -21.59 -6.17 -8.70
CA GLN A 605 -20.63 -7.25 -8.89
C GLN A 605 -21.30 -8.64 -8.88
N TYR A 606 -22.26 -8.90 -7.98
CA TYR A 606 -23.04 -10.15 -7.98
C TYR A 606 -23.82 -10.36 -9.28
N THR A 607 -24.48 -9.31 -9.78
CA THR A 607 -25.29 -9.36 -11.00
C THR A 607 -24.41 -9.56 -12.24
N LEU A 608 -23.24 -8.91 -12.30
CA LEU A 608 -22.23 -9.12 -13.35
C LEU A 608 -21.65 -10.55 -13.31
N THR A 609 -21.39 -11.10 -12.11
CA THR A 609 -20.94 -12.49 -11.95
C THR A 609 -22.01 -13.51 -12.36
N GLU A 610 -23.30 -13.24 -12.13
CA GLU A 610 -24.39 -14.12 -12.59
C GLU A 610 -24.72 -13.95 -14.08
N LEU A 611 -24.56 -12.75 -14.67
CA LEU A 611 -24.53 -12.56 -16.13
C LEU A 611 -23.41 -13.40 -16.78
N TRP A 612 -22.18 -13.28 -16.28
CA TRP A 612 -21.04 -14.08 -16.73
C TRP A 612 -21.33 -15.59 -16.69
N ARG A 613 -21.98 -16.05 -15.62
CA ARG A 613 -22.33 -17.46 -15.39
C ARG A 613 -23.46 -17.96 -16.29
N GLN A 614 -24.40 -17.10 -16.68
CA GLN A 614 -25.58 -17.47 -17.47
C GLN A 614 -25.45 -17.13 -18.96
N ARG A 615 -24.34 -16.50 -19.38
CA ARG A 615 -24.05 -16.20 -20.78
C ARG A 615 -24.04 -17.46 -21.65
N ARG A 616 -24.47 -17.30 -22.91
CA ARG A 616 -24.40 -18.31 -23.99
C ARG A 616 -23.63 -17.80 -25.21
N THR A 617 -23.12 -16.59 -25.10
CA THR A 617 -22.58 -15.71 -26.13
C THR A 617 -21.62 -14.75 -25.43
N ASP A 618 -20.62 -14.25 -26.14
CA ASP A 618 -19.61 -13.36 -25.57
C ASP A 618 -20.05 -11.88 -25.57
N GLN A 619 -21.34 -11.67 -25.32
CA GLN A 619 -21.98 -10.37 -25.16
C GLN A 619 -23.02 -10.42 -24.03
N PHE A 620 -22.99 -9.43 -23.15
CA PHE A 620 -24.04 -9.17 -22.15
C PHE A 620 -25.09 -8.21 -22.69
N THR A 621 -26.36 -8.54 -22.50
CA THR A 621 -27.50 -7.82 -23.08
C THR A 621 -28.49 -7.32 -22.03
N LEU A 622 -29.14 -6.18 -22.30
CA LEU A 622 -30.12 -5.58 -21.40
C LEU A 622 -31.29 -6.54 -21.07
N ASN A 623 -31.70 -7.34 -22.06
CA ASN A 623 -32.72 -8.38 -21.87
C ASN A 623 -32.31 -9.48 -20.88
N GLN A 624 -31.04 -9.91 -20.86
CA GLN A 624 -30.56 -10.88 -19.85
C GLN A 624 -30.60 -10.26 -18.44
N TYR A 625 -30.15 -9.01 -18.31
CA TYR A 625 -30.12 -8.27 -17.05
C TYR A 625 -31.52 -8.04 -16.45
N ILE A 626 -32.49 -7.63 -17.27
CA ILE A 626 -33.90 -7.50 -16.84
C ILE A 626 -34.45 -8.86 -16.38
N ASN A 627 -34.14 -9.94 -17.11
CA ASN A 627 -34.56 -11.30 -16.73
C ASN A 627 -33.91 -11.81 -15.42
N LEU A 628 -32.73 -11.31 -15.03
CA LEU A 628 -32.16 -11.56 -13.70
C LEU A 628 -32.88 -10.77 -12.58
N GLY A 629 -33.55 -9.67 -12.91
CA GLY A 629 -34.17 -8.74 -11.95
C GLY A 629 -33.30 -7.53 -11.60
N GLY A 630 -32.30 -7.22 -12.44
CA GLY A 630 -31.35 -6.11 -12.23
C GLY A 630 -30.50 -6.22 -10.95
N VAL A 631 -29.72 -5.18 -10.67
CA VAL A 631 -28.80 -5.08 -9.52
C VAL A 631 -29.47 -5.51 -8.21
N LYS A 632 -30.65 -4.94 -7.90
CA LYS A 632 -31.32 -5.15 -6.60
C LYS A 632 -32.10 -6.47 -6.52
N GLY A 633 -32.70 -6.94 -7.62
CA GLY A 633 -33.52 -8.16 -7.63
C GLY A 633 -32.75 -9.47 -7.83
N CYS A 634 -31.57 -9.43 -8.46
CA CYS A 634 -30.79 -10.64 -8.76
C CYS A 634 -30.40 -11.44 -7.51
N LEU A 635 -30.02 -10.76 -6.41
CA LEU A 635 -29.65 -11.42 -5.15
C LEU A 635 -30.85 -12.04 -4.44
N GLU A 636 -31.95 -11.30 -4.27
CA GLU A 636 -33.21 -11.79 -3.69
C GLU A 636 -33.70 -13.05 -4.44
N LYS A 637 -33.77 -12.98 -5.78
CA LYS A 637 -34.25 -14.06 -6.65
C LYS A 637 -33.41 -15.34 -6.50
N GLN A 638 -32.08 -15.22 -6.47
CA GLN A 638 -31.17 -16.36 -6.34
C GLN A 638 -31.11 -16.90 -4.91
N ALA A 639 -31.21 -16.04 -3.89
CA ALA A 639 -31.29 -16.45 -2.48
C ALA A 639 -32.61 -17.20 -2.18
N TYR A 640 -33.73 -16.67 -2.65
CA TYR A 640 -35.05 -17.31 -2.58
C TYR A 640 -35.05 -18.67 -3.28
N ALA A 641 -34.60 -18.74 -4.54
CA ALA A 641 -34.52 -20.00 -5.28
C ALA A 641 -33.62 -21.03 -4.59
N THR A 642 -32.47 -20.60 -4.07
CA THR A 642 -31.56 -21.46 -3.30
C THR A 642 -32.22 -22.01 -2.04
N TYR A 643 -32.85 -21.15 -1.23
CA TYR A 643 -33.53 -21.56 0.00
C TYR A 643 -34.74 -22.47 -0.28
N HIS A 644 -35.51 -22.20 -1.33
CA HIS A 644 -36.65 -23.05 -1.69
C HIS A 644 -36.23 -24.39 -2.31
N SER A 645 -35.00 -24.51 -2.86
CA SER A 645 -34.39 -25.81 -3.27
C SER A 645 -33.96 -26.72 -2.09
N LEU A 646 -34.09 -26.23 -0.85
CA LEU A 646 -33.86 -27.01 0.36
C LEU A 646 -35.16 -27.73 0.77
N ASN A 647 -35.04 -28.97 1.28
CA ASN A 647 -36.16 -29.63 1.95
C ASN A 647 -36.44 -29.01 3.34
N ALA A 648 -37.55 -29.37 3.98
CA ALA A 648 -37.98 -28.76 5.25
C ALA A 648 -36.89 -28.77 6.35
N ARG A 649 -36.17 -29.89 6.53
CA ARG A 649 -35.07 -29.99 7.52
C ARG A 649 -33.85 -29.17 7.10
N GLU A 650 -33.48 -29.19 5.82
CA GLU A 650 -32.42 -28.35 5.27
C GLU A 650 -32.74 -26.84 5.40
N ARG A 651 -34.00 -26.43 5.27
CA ARG A 651 -34.46 -25.03 5.47
C ARG A 651 -34.32 -24.58 6.93
N GLN A 652 -34.72 -25.40 7.89
CA GLN A 652 -34.56 -25.10 9.32
C GLN A 652 -33.07 -24.92 9.69
N VAL A 653 -32.22 -25.84 9.20
CA VAL A 653 -30.76 -25.77 9.37
C VAL A 653 -30.20 -24.50 8.72
N ALA A 654 -30.63 -24.14 7.52
CA ALA A 654 -30.21 -22.90 6.85
C ALA A 654 -30.57 -21.66 7.66
N LYS A 655 -31.83 -21.52 8.13
CA LYS A 655 -32.26 -20.38 8.98
C LYS A 655 -31.34 -20.24 10.21
N GLN A 656 -31.05 -21.34 10.90
CA GLN A 656 -30.18 -21.30 12.08
C GLN A 656 -28.71 -20.97 11.74
N ILE A 657 -28.19 -21.42 10.60
CA ILE A 657 -26.86 -21.00 10.13
C ILE A 657 -26.84 -19.50 9.90
N PHE A 658 -27.79 -18.96 9.11
CA PHE A 658 -27.87 -17.52 8.84
C PHE A 658 -27.97 -16.69 10.13
N LEU A 659 -28.81 -17.09 11.09
CA LEU A 659 -28.95 -16.40 12.37
C LEU A 659 -27.70 -16.51 13.28
N LYS A 660 -26.86 -17.54 13.13
CA LYS A 660 -25.56 -17.63 13.84
C LYS A 660 -24.48 -16.74 13.21
N LEU A 661 -24.57 -16.45 11.90
CA LEU A 661 -23.60 -15.63 11.15
C LEU A 661 -23.88 -14.12 11.23
N VAL A 662 -24.96 -13.69 11.89
CA VAL A 662 -25.34 -12.28 12.07
C VAL A 662 -25.13 -11.87 13.53
N GLN A 663 -24.74 -10.62 13.73
CA GLN A 663 -24.66 -9.95 15.03
C GLN A 663 -25.24 -8.54 14.96
N ILE A 664 -25.56 -7.97 16.12
CA ILE A 664 -26.15 -6.62 16.24
C ILE A 664 -25.30 -5.80 17.21
N ASN A 665 -24.70 -4.74 16.69
CA ASN A 665 -23.83 -3.81 17.39
C ASN A 665 -24.56 -2.48 17.61
N GLU A 666 -24.25 -1.81 18.73
CA GLU A 666 -24.66 -0.41 19.01
C GLU A 666 -26.14 -0.12 18.70
N ASP A 667 -27.00 -1.04 19.17
CA ASP A 667 -28.47 -1.07 19.06
C ASP A 667 -29.09 -0.98 17.66
N THR A 668 -28.30 -0.76 16.62
CA THR A 668 -28.76 -0.38 15.27
C THR A 668 -27.95 -1.03 14.14
N VAL A 669 -26.65 -1.25 14.32
CA VAL A 669 -25.74 -1.71 13.26
C VAL A 669 -25.73 -3.23 13.21
N VAL A 670 -26.44 -3.79 12.23
CA VAL A 670 -26.38 -5.23 11.94
C VAL A 670 -25.14 -5.53 11.08
N SER A 671 -24.30 -6.48 11.51
CA SER A 671 -23.15 -6.94 10.71
C SER A 671 -23.01 -8.46 10.73
N CYS A 672 -22.15 -8.99 9.86
CA CYS A 672 -21.84 -10.42 9.86
C CYS A 672 -20.72 -10.72 10.85
N LYS A 673 -20.71 -11.95 11.39
CA LYS A 673 -19.56 -12.50 12.10
C LYS A 673 -19.09 -13.84 11.56
N ARG A 674 -17.84 -14.16 11.88
CA ARG A 674 -17.18 -15.43 11.59
C ARG A 674 -17.56 -16.45 12.66
N VAL A 675 -17.88 -17.68 12.26
CA VAL A 675 -18.25 -18.77 13.19
C VAL A 675 -17.57 -20.06 12.75
N LEU A 676 -17.03 -20.84 13.70
CA LEU A 676 -16.45 -22.15 13.37
C LEU A 676 -17.54 -23.10 12.88
N LYS A 677 -17.20 -23.94 11.91
CA LYS A 677 -18.11 -24.96 11.36
C LYS A 677 -18.62 -25.93 12.44
N THR A 678 -17.84 -26.16 13.48
CA THR A 678 -18.23 -26.93 14.68
C THR A 678 -19.44 -26.31 15.36
N ASP A 679 -19.39 -25.00 15.59
CA ASP A 679 -20.31 -24.27 16.47
C ASP A 679 -21.66 -23.99 15.77
N LEU A 680 -21.71 -24.16 14.45
CA LEU A 680 -22.94 -24.22 13.68
C LEU A 680 -23.76 -25.49 14.00
N ILE A 681 -23.12 -26.60 14.36
CA ILE A 681 -23.78 -27.88 14.66
C ILE A 681 -24.51 -27.77 16.01
N THR A 682 -25.76 -28.23 16.07
CA THR A 682 -26.52 -28.37 17.31
C THR A 682 -26.82 -29.85 17.61
N PRO A 683 -27.07 -30.25 18.87
CA PRO A 683 -27.37 -31.65 19.21
C PRO A 683 -28.55 -32.27 18.44
N GLN A 684 -29.52 -31.47 17.99
CA GLN A 684 -30.67 -31.92 17.18
C GLN A 684 -30.32 -32.18 15.70
N GLN A 685 -29.08 -31.95 15.27
CA GLN A 685 -28.66 -31.95 13.86
C GLN A 685 -27.44 -32.83 13.59
N SER A 686 -27.52 -33.63 12.52
CA SER A 686 -26.36 -34.40 12.06
C SER A 686 -25.40 -33.54 11.23
N LEU A 687 -24.09 -33.69 11.50
CA LEU A 687 -22.98 -33.06 10.78
C LEU A 687 -23.11 -33.16 9.25
N ALA A 688 -23.67 -34.27 8.74
CA ALA A 688 -23.92 -34.50 7.33
C ALA A 688 -24.92 -33.50 6.72
N VAL A 689 -26.02 -33.18 7.42
CA VAL A 689 -27.02 -32.21 6.93
C VAL A 689 -26.45 -30.80 6.97
N VAL A 690 -25.79 -30.40 8.06
CA VAL A 690 -25.11 -29.09 8.17
C VAL A 690 -24.10 -28.92 7.03
N SER A 691 -23.24 -29.93 6.81
CA SER A 691 -22.25 -29.90 5.72
C SER A 691 -22.88 -29.87 4.32
N LYS A 692 -24.05 -30.50 4.12
CA LYS A 692 -24.79 -30.48 2.85
C LYS A 692 -25.44 -29.12 2.59
N VAL A 693 -26.02 -28.48 3.61
CA VAL A 693 -26.59 -27.13 3.53
C VAL A 693 -25.49 -26.11 3.24
N LEU A 694 -24.37 -26.14 3.98
CA LEU A 694 -23.22 -25.27 3.73
C LEU A 694 -22.70 -25.40 2.29
N LYS A 695 -22.56 -26.62 1.76
CA LYS A 695 -22.17 -26.84 0.34
C LYS A 695 -23.17 -26.22 -0.65
N LYS A 696 -24.48 -26.27 -0.40
CA LYS A 696 -25.49 -25.61 -1.25
C LYS A 696 -25.39 -24.08 -1.17
N LEU A 697 -25.31 -23.51 0.03
CA LEU A 697 -25.25 -22.06 0.25
C LEU A 697 -23.95 -21.44 -0.32
N ALA A 698 -22.82 -22.13 -0.17
CA ALA A 698 -21.55 -21.72 -0.76
C ALA A 698 -21.57 -21.79 -2.30
N LYS A 699 -22.20 -22.82 -2.89
CA LYS A 699 -22.40 -22.89 -4.35
C LYS A 699 -23.29 -21.76 -4.90
N ALA A 700 -24.19 -21.22 -4.08
CA ALA A 700 -24.98 -20.03 -4.40
C ALA A 700 -24.29 -18.69 -4.08
N ARG A 701 -23.05 -18.73 -3.54
CA ARG A 701 -22.28 -17.58 -3.04
C ARG A 701 -22.99 -16.75 -1.96
N LEU A 702 -23.85 -17.39 -1.15
CA LEU A 702 -24.51 -16.73 -0.01
C LEU A 702 -23.62 -16.74 1.24
N ILE A 703 -22.70 -17.71 1.33
CA ILE A 703 -21.70 -17.80 2.40
C ILE A 703 -20.32 -18.06 1.80
N ILE A 704 -19.29 -17.70 2.55
CA ILE A 704 -17.89 -18.05 2.32
C ILE A 704 -17.47 -19.06 3.40
N THR A 705 -16.60 -20.00 3.02
CA THR A 705 -15.95 -20.95 3.95
C THR A 705 -14.45 -20.83 3.81
N THR A 706 -13.81 -20.39 4.88
CA THR A 706 -12.36 -20.14 4.93
C THR A 706 -11.71 -21.17 5.85
N LYS A 707 -10.53 -21.65 5.45
CA LYS A 707 -9.72 -22.58 6.25
C LYS A 707 -8.61 -21.79 6.95
N PHE A 708 -8.36 -22.09 8.22
CA PHE A 708 -7.26 -21.54 8.99
C PHE A 708 -6.55 -22.67 9.75
N THR A 709 -5.23 -22.62 9.88
CA THR A 709 -4.46 -23.59 10.66
C THR A 709 -4.37 -23.10 12.10
N ASN A 710 -4.79 -23.92 13.07
CA ASN A 710 -4.65 -23.55 14.48
C ASN A 710 -3.31 -24.08 15.04
N TYR A 711 -2.32 -23.19 15.04
CA TYR A 711 -0.96 -23.46 15.53
C TYR A 711 -0.85 -23.68 17.05
N GLN A 712 -1.87 -23.34 17.85
CA GLN A 712 -1.75 -23.34 19.32
C GLN A 712 -1.90 -24.72 19.99
N ASN A 713 -2.48 -25.74 19.33
CA ASN A 713 -2.81 -26.99 20.04
C ASN A 713 -2.80 -28.31 19.23
N THR A 714 -2.98 -28.32 17.91
CA THR A 714 -3.18 -29.59 17.17
C THR A 714 -2.73 -29.63 15.70
N ASN A 715 -2.21 -28.52 15.14
CA ASN A 715 -2.03 -28.34 13.69
C ASN A 715 -3.32 -28.58 12.86
N GLN A 716 -4.50 -28.60 13.47
CA GLN A 716 -5.75 -28.85 12.77
C GLN A 716 -6.18 -27.64 11.96
N THR A 717 -6.49 -27.88 10.68
CA THR A 717 -7.14 -26.90 9.82
C THR A 717 -8.61 -26.74 10.21
N VAL A 718 -8.91 -25.72 11.01
CA VAL A 718 -10.29 -25.35 11.33
C VAL A 718 -10.96 -24.72 10.11
N THR A 719 -12.28 -24.91 10.00
CA THR A 719 -13.10 -24.27 8.94
C THR A 719 -14.00 -23.22 9.58
N VAL A 720 -13.83 -21.97 9.19
CA VAL A 720 -14.70 -20.84 9.53
C VAL A 720 -15.74 -20.65 8.43
N VAL A 721 -16.94 -20.23 8.82
CA VAL A 721 -18.01 -19.80 7.93
C VAL A 721 -18.30 -18.31 8.20
N GLU A 722 -18.48 -17.54 7.14
CA GLU A 722 -19.00 -16.16 7.19
C GLU A 722 -20.01 -15.94 6.06
N LEU A 723 -20.89 -14.93 6.19
CA LEU A 723 -21.75 -14.49 5.08
C LEU A 723 -20.91 -13.86 3.98
N ALA A 724 -21.30 -14.02 2.71
CA ALA A 724 -20.46 -13.54 1.62
C ALA A 724 -20.36 -12.00 1.55
N HIS A 725 -21.39 -11.27 1.99
CA HIS A 725 -21.35 -9.83 2.29
C HIS A 725 -22.53 -9.41 3.19
N ASN A 726 -22.38 -8.35 4.00
CA ASN A 726 -23.47 -7.82 4.86
C ASN A 726 -24.74 -7.47 4.07
N THR A 727 -24.59 -7.07 2.81
CA THR A 727 -25.67 -6.74 1.87
C THR A 727 -26.76 -7.83 1.76
N ILE A 728 -26.42 -9.12 1.96
CA ILE A 728 -27.41 -10.21 1.94
C ILE A 728 -28.48 -9.99 3.01
N ILE A 729 -28.14 -9.39 4.16
CA ILE A 729 -29.08 -9.16 5.27
C ILE A 729 -30.19 -8.20 4.83
N HIS A 730 -29.86 -7.12 4.14
CA HIS A 730 -30.81 -6.07 3.76
C HIS A 730 -31.51 -6.34 2.42
N HIS A 731 -30.87 -7.09 1.51
CA HIS A 731 -31.38 -7.39 0.16
C HIS A 731 -31.85 -8.85 -0.03
N TRP A 732 -32.03 -9.59 1.07
CA TRP A 732 -32.82 -10.81 1.08
C TRP A 732 -33.92 -10.68 2.15
N SER A 733 -35.12 -10.37 1.70
CA SER A 733 -36.35 -10.10 2.48
C SER A 733 -36.58 -11.09 3.62
N GLN A 734 -36.42 -12.38 3.32
CA GLN A 734 -36.61 -13.49 4.26
C GLN A 734 -35.55 -13.51 5.38
N LEU A 735 -34.30 -13.12 5.09
CA LEU A 735 -33.26 -13.01 6.11
C LEU A 735 -33.44 -11.75 6.96
N ASN A 736 -33.77 -10.61 6.34
CA ASN A 736 -34.10 -9.38 7.05
C ASN A 736 -35.22 -9.63 8.08
N PHE A 737 -36.31 -10.27 7.63
CA PHE A 737 -37.42 -10.67 8.49
C PHE A 737 -36.97 -11.61 9.63
N TRP A 738 -36.07 -12.56 9.39
CA TRP A 738 -35.54 -13.41 10.46
C TRP A 738 -34.70 -12.63 11.47
N VAL A 739 -33.83 -11.72 11.03
CA VAL A 739 -32.98 -10.92 11.91
C VAL A 739 -33.84 -10.03 12.81
N GLU A 740 -34.75 -9.25 12.24
CA GLU A 740 -35.63 -8.37 13.03
C GLU A 740 -36.59 -9.16 13.94
N SER A 741 -37.11 -10.30 13.49
CA SER A 741 -37.93 -11.19 14.35
C SER A 741 -37.13 -11.87 15.48
N ASN A 742 -35.80 -11.80 15.47
CA ASN A 742 -34.91 -12.41 16.46
C ASN A 742 -33.92 -11.38 17.04
N ARG A 743 -34.23 -10.07 16.93
CA ARG A 743 -33.31 -8.96 17.20
C ARG A 743 -32.69 -9.01 18.60
N GLU A 744 -33.55 -9.06 19.61
CA GLU A 744 -33.12 -9.15 21.02
C GLU A 744 -32.43 -10.47 21.35
N ALA A 745 -32.80 -11.56 20.67
CA ALA A 745 -32.15 -12.86 20.83
C ALA A 745 -30.70 -12.85 20.33
N ILE A 746 -30.46 -12.30 19.14
CA ILE A 746 -29.12 -12.13 18.56
C ILE A 746 -28.27 -11.20 19.45
N LYS A 747 -28.86 -10.10 19.93
CA LYS A 747 -28.19 -9.09 20.76
C LYS A 747 -27.75 -9.59 22.14
N GLN A 748 -28.58 -10.41 22.81
CA GLN A 748 -28.26 -10.88 24.18
C GLN A 748 -27.27 -12.06 24.19
N LYS A 749 -27.25 -12.84 23.11
CA LYS A 749 -26.49 -14.10 23.03
C LYS A 749 -24.99 -13.99 23.34
N PRO A 750 -24.20 -13.03 22.81
CA PRO A 750 -22.77 -12.94 23.10
C PRO A 750 -22.45 -12.76 24.59
N GLY A 751 -23.30 -12.05 25.33
CA GLY A 751 -23.14 -11.89 26.78
C GLY A 751 -23.33 -13.21 27.55
N MET A 752 -24.24 -14.08 27.08
CA MET A 752 -24.48 -15.40 27.66
C MET A 752 -23.36 -16.39 27.30
N GLU A 753 -22.84 -16.32 26.06
CA GLU A 753 -21.66 -17.09 25.65
C GLU A 753 -20.42 -16.69 26.47
N ALA A 754 -20.24 -15.39 26.76
CA ALA A 754 -19.17 -14.87 27.62
C ALA A 754 -19.34 -15.26 29.12
N ASP A 755 -20.55 -15.18 29.68
CA ASP A 755 -20.83 -15.65 31.05
C ASP A 755 -20.55 -17.16 31.19
N ALA A 756 -20.96 -17.97 30.21
CA ALA A 756 -20.70 -19.42 30.19
C ALA A 756 -19.20 -19.74 30.09
N GLN A 757 -18.45 -19.03 29.24
CA GLN A 757 -16.99 -19.14 29.17
C GLN A 757 -16.31 -18.71 30.48
N ARG A 758 -16.82 -17.69 31.17
CA ARG A 758 -16.33 -17.27 32.49
C ARG A 758 -16.60 -18.34 33.57
N TRP A 759 -17.76 -19.00 33.56
CA TRP A 759 -18.06 -20.13 34.45
C TRP A 759 -17.11 -21.32 34.20
N LEU A 760 -16.85 -21.67 32.94
CA LEU A 760 -15.88 -22.72 32.57
C LEU A 760 -14.45 -22.37 33.02
N LYS A 761 -14.00 -21.12 32.81
CA LYS A 761 -12.68 -20.60 33.24
C LYS A 761 -12.55 -20.39 34.77
N LYS A 762 -13.58 -20.69 35.56
CA LYS A 762 -13.61 -20.55 37.04
C LYS A 762 -14.12 -21.83 37.72
N ASP A 763 -13.60 -22.97 37.23
CA ASP A 763 -13.83 -24.32 37.76
C ASP A 763 -15.30 -24.66 38.00
N LYS A 764 -16.19 -24.12 37.15
CA LYS A 764 -17.65 -24.31 37.20
C LYS A 764 -18.30 -23.85 38.51
N SER A 765 -17.69 -22.93 39.25
CA SER A 765 -18.22 -22.43 40.52
C SER A 765 -19.62 -21.80 40.38
N ASP A 766 -20.56 -22.21 41.25
CA ASP A 766 -21.96 -21.77 41.25
C ASP A 766 -22.16 -20.25 41.29
N LYS A 767 -21.16 -19.52 41.79
CA LYS A 767 -21.12 -18.04 41.82
C LYS A 767 -21.16 -17.39 40.42
N TYR A 768 -20.93 -18.16 39.36
CA TYR A 768 -20.97 -17.70 37.96
C TYR A 768 -22.13 -18.34 37.15
N LEU A 769 -23.03 -19.10 37.78
CA LEU A 769 -24.23 -19.59 37.11
C LEU A 769 -25.21 -18.45 36.79
N LEU A 770 -25.94 -18.59 35.69
CA LEU A 770 -27.02 -17.67 35.33
C LEU A 770 -28.20 -17.90 36.30
N ASN A 771 -28.59 -16.84 37.01
CA ASN A 771 -29.63 -16.88 38.04
C ASN A 771 -30.72 -15.82 37.77
N GLY A 772 -31.96 -16.09 38.21
CA GLY A 772 -33.08 -15.15 38.12
C GLY A 772 -33.32 -14.65 36.70
N ARG A 773 -33.44 -13.32 36.52
CA ARG A 773 -33.71 -12.70 35.20
C ARG A 773 -32.69 -13.08 34.11
N LYS A 774 -31.41 -13.35 34.46
CA LYS A 774 -30.42 -13.85 33.47
C LYS A 774 -30.73 -15.27 33.02
N LEU A 775 -31.17 -16.14 33.93
CA LEU A 775 -31.56 -17.52 33.62
C LEU A 775 -32.80 -17.52 32.73
N SER A 776 -33.87 -16.83 33.13
CA SER A 776 -35.11 -16.78 32.35
C SER A 776 -34.96 -16.12 30.99
N LEU A 777 -34.00 -15.20 30.81
CA LEU A 777 -33.66 -14.72 29.47
C LEU A 777 -32.94 -15.79 28.64
N ALA A 778 -32.03 -16.58 29.21
CA ALA A 778 -31.38 -17.69 28.51
C ALA A 778 -32.34 -18.84 28.17
N GLU A 779 -33.27 -19.17 29.07
CA GLU A 779 -34.30 -20.20 28.87
C GLU A 779 -35.26 -19.85 27.71
N ASN A 780 -35.52 -18.56 27.46
CA ASN A 780 -36.33 -18.09 26.33
C ASN A 780 -35.56 -18.05 24.99
N LEU A 781 -34.29 -18.50 24.95
CA LEU A 781 -33.40 -18.41 23.77
C LEU A 781 -32.86 -19.78 23.30
N LEU A 782 -33.28 -20.88 23.93
CA LEU A 782 -32.81 -22.25 23.67
C LEU A 782 -33.85 -23.11 22.90
#